data_AF-A0A7G7MDM7-F1
#
_entry.id   AF-A0A7G7MDM7-F1
#
_cell.length_a   1.000
_cell.length_b   1.000
_cell.length_c   1.000
_cell.angle_alpha   90.00
_cell.angle_beta   90.00
_cell.angle_gamma   90.00
#
_symmetry.space_group_name_H-M   'P 1'
#
loop_
_entity.id
_entity.type
_entity.pdbx_description
1 polymer ?
#
loop_
_entity_poly.entity_id
_entity_poly.type
_entity_poly.pdbx_seq_one_letter_code
_entity_poly.pdbx_strand_id
1 'polypeptide(L)'
;MGTRLSSSTLYAHLWGTPELAAVFDERAMLQTWLDVLAALARAQASLGIVPDSAAAALAEIGIDDLDLDHVAEQTRATSHSTLGLIRGLLRVLPEHAREHVYVGATVQDVTDSWFGIVMRDVGAIVRRDLLAVEGRLLALAREHRSTVMAGRTHGQPGAPITFGFKVASWADEVHRHLDRLDEGAPRWTVGQLGGAVGALAFFGADGPQLRARFCAELGLGDPGISWLTARDRVAEFGGVLAGVCGTLARIGTEVYELARPEIGELAEAAPPGAVSSITMPHKRNPEGSEHLDTLARLARSSAAVLLEGMVGGHERDGRSWKAEWIALPEVCQLTGTATALALRLLDGLEVDAAAMAANAQRYGGGLTSERVLAGLSGVLGKHRAQQVLHEVLRESGEDLVAGLVARGVADEAQVRAWATGPAVDAAAGMVDGVVARARSCAERVALATLSAHGRFPLGVFPTPLHRAHRLEAALGCGPVWVKRDDLAGFGVAGNKTRPLEVLVAAALAEGADVLVTGGGAGSNFAPAAALAARVAGLDCELLVAGAPGGAPAPNLALAVASGAELRYTGEDRSRLDRDVADRAAELRAAGRRPYAVPRGGSTGLGALGFAAAAAEVLAELTPALVVLSVGSGGSIAGLTAGFAAAGVDVPVLGVSVSRPLPDIAAHVAGLAADCAALLGGPVPTAPEWVDARGAGFGVASARDRDAARLALHTEGLLLDDSYGAKAFAVLLDRLPAAGPVVYWHTGGVLPALTHLPASPDVEAPQ
;
A
#
# COMPACT_ATOMS: atom_id res chain seq x y z
N MET A 1 23.75 -12.46 29.27
CA MET A 1 23.10 -11.13 29.22
C MET A 1 23.51 -10.50 27.91
N GLY A 2 22.60 -10.24 26.99
CA GLY A 2 22.94 -9.64 25.69
C GLY A 2 23.50 -8.24 25.92
N THR A 3 24.72 -7.98 25.46
CA THR A 3 25.40 -6.67 25.59
C THR A 3 24.98 -5.67 24.51
N ARG A 4 24.23 -6.11 23.48
CA ARG A 4 23.67 -5.24 22.44
C ARG A 4 22.25 -4.80 22.81
N LEU A 5 21.99 -3.50 22.84
CA LEU A 5 20.67 -2.94 23.15
C LEU A 5 19.57 -3.41 22.17
N SER A 6 19.92 -3.64 20.91
CA SER A 6 19.02 -4.22 19.90
C SER A 6 18.58 -5.66 20.19
N SER A 7 19.24 -6.36 21.12
CA SER A 7 18.86 -7.70 21.60
C SER A 7 18.31 -7.69 23.03
N SER A 8 18.16 -6.50 23.63
CA SER A 8 17.69 -6.37 25.01
C SER A 8 16.19 -6.61 25.11
N THR A 9 15.78 -7.48 26.04
CA THR A 9 14.35 -7.67 26.39
C THR A 9 13.67 -6.34 26.78
N LEU A 10 14.43 -5.39 27.34
CA LEU A 10 13.90 -4.11 27.79
C LEU A 10 13.92 -3.04 26.69
N TYR A 11 14.98 -3.01 25.89
CA TYR A 11 15.26 -1.86 25.00
C TYR A 11 15.20 -2.16 23.51
N ALA A 12 15.09 -3.43 23.08
CA ALA A 12 15.13 -3.79 21.66
C ALA A 12 14.07 -3.08 20.81
N HIS A 13 12.89 -2.81 21.39
CA HIS A 13 11.79 -2.09 20.74
C HIS A 13 12.14 -0.65 20.30
N LEU A 14 13.25 -0.09 20.80
CA LEU A 14 13.77 1.22 20.38
C LEU A 14 14.73 1.12 19.18
N TRP A 15 15.13 -0.08 18.75
CA TRP A 15 16.19 -0.27 17.74
C TRP A 15 15.81 -1.22 16.61
N GLY A 16 14.68 -1.92 16.74
CA GLY A 16 14.14 -2.82 15.72
C GLY A 16 12.63 -2.97 15.86
N THR A 17 12.00 -3.53 14.84
CA THR A 17 10.59 -3.93 14.86
C THR A 17 10.48 -5.45 14.93
N PRO A 18 9.38 -6.03 15.46
CA PRO A 18 9.20 -7.49 15.45
C PRO A 18 9.28 -8.10 14.04
N GLU A 19 8.73 -7.40 13.04
CA GLU A 19 8.75 -7.83 11.65
C GLU A 19 10.16 -7.90 11.07
N LEU A 20 10.97 -6.85 11.25
CA LEU A 20 12.36 -6.87 10.79
C LEU A 20 13.24 -7.78 11.65
N ALA A 21 12.98 -7.87 12.96
CA ALA A 21 13.66 -8.83 13.82
C ALA A 21 13.48 -10.26 13.32
N ALA A 22 12.31 -10.62 12.79
CA ALA A 22 12.08 -11.92 12.19
C ALA A 22 12.91 -12.16 10.91
N VAL A 23 13.22 -11.13 10.12
CA VAL A 23 14.09 -11.24 8.92
C VAL A 23 15.54 -11.54 9.30
N PHE A 24 16.01 -10.96 10.40
CA PHE A 24 17.41 -11.06 10.85
C PHE A 24 17.62 -11.99 12.04
N ASP A 25 16.57 -12.71 12.47
CA ASP A 25 16.68 -13.75 13.48
C ASP A 25 17.62 -14.86 12.98
N GLU A 26 18.42 -15.43 13.88
CA GLU A 26 19.43 -16.43 13.49
C GLU A 26 18.79 -17.66 12.84
N ARG A 27 17.64 -18.13 13.36
CA ARG A 27 16.95 -19.30 12.79
C ARG A 27 16.33 -18.96 11.45
N ALA A 28 15.74 -17.77 11.30
CA ALA A 28 15.17 -17.32 10.03
C ALA A 28 16.25 -17.12 8.94
N MET A 29 17.38 -16.51 9.30
CA MET A 29 18.54 -16.37 8.42
C MET A 29 19.05 -17.74 7.96
N LEU A 30 19.25 -18.67 8.89
CA LEU A 30 19.72 -20.02 8.57
C LEU A 30 18.71 -20.80 7.74
N GLN A 31 17.40 -20.68 8.01
CA GLN A 31 16.36 -21.26 7.15
C GLN A 31 16.47 -20.69 5.72
N THR A 32 16.65 -19.38 5.58
CA THR A 32 16.81 -18.76 4.26
C THR A 32 18.07 -19.28 3.54
N TRP A 33 19.15 -19.55 4.27
CA TRP A 33 20.34 -20.18 3.69
C TRP A 33 20.08 -21.61 3.21
N LEU A 34 19.25 -22.37 3.93
CA LEU A 34 18.79 -23.68 3.48
C LEU A 34 17.95 -23.56 2.21
N ASP A 35 17.05 -22.58 2.15
CA ASP A 35 16.21 -22.32 0.97
C ASP A 35 17.08 -21.95 -0.25
N VAL A 36 18.14 -21.15 -0.05
CA VAL A 36 19.14 -20.84 -1.08
C VAL A 36 19.85 -22.10 -1.57
N LEU A 37 20.26 -23.00 -0.68
CA LEU A 37 20.91 -24.25 -1.06
C LEU A 37 19.95 -25.21 -1.79
N ALA A 38 18.70 -25.29 -1.36
CA ALA A 38 17.66 -26.06 -2.03
C ALA A 38 17.37 -25.52 -3.43
N ALA A 39 17.28 -24.18 -3.59
CA ALA A 39 17.12 -23.53 -4.89
C ALA A 39 18.30 -23.82 -5.83
N LEU A 40 19.54 -23.81 -5.32
CA LEU A 40 20.71 -24.21 -6.09
C LEU A 40 20.61 -25.66 -6.56
N ALA A 41 20.25 -26.59 -5.67
CA ALA A 41 20.13 -28.00 -6.01
C ALA A 41 19.02 -28.26 -7.05
N ARG A 42 17.86 -27.59 -6.94
CA ARG A 42 16.79 -27.67 -7.95
C ARG A 42 17.22 -27.12 -9.31
N ALA A 43 17.91 -25.97 -9.32
CA ALA A 43 18.45 -25.40 -10.55
C ALA A 43 19.49 -26.34 -11.20
N GLN A 44 20.36 -26.95 -10.39
CA GLN A 44 21.33 -27.95 -10.84
C GLN A 44 20.67 -29.22 -11.38
N ALA A 45 19.63 -29.73 -10.70
CA ALA A 45 18.89 -30.90 -11.13
C ALA A 45 18.20 -30.69 -12.48
N SER A 46 17.63 -29.50 -12.70
CA SER A 46 17.02 -29.14 -14.00
C SER A 46 18.01 -29.13 -15.18
N LEU A 47 19.31 -29.12 -14.90
CA LEU A 47 20.40 -29.19 -15.88
C LEU A 47 21.15 -30.53 -15.84
N GLY A 48 20.70 -31.49 -15.01
CA GLY A 48 21.34 -32.80 -14.86
C GLY A 48 22.69 -32.76 -14.12
N ILE A 49 23.02 -31.67 -13.42
CA ILE A 49 24.28 -31.51 -12.68
C ILE A 49 24.25 -32.33 -11.38
N VAL A 50 23.10 -32.37 -10.70
CA VAL A 50 22.85 -33.23 -9.53
C VAL A 50 21.59 -34.07 -9.77
N PRO A 51 21.43 -35.22 -9.10
CA PRO A 51 20.21 -36.03 -9.23
C PRO A 51 18.97 -35.33 -8.68
N ASP A 52 17.81 -35.51 -9.32
CA ASP A 52 16.52 -34.97 -8.85
C ASP A 52 16.19 -35.42 -7.41
N SER A 53 16.53 -36.66 -7.06
CA SER A 53 16.33 -37.22 -5.72
C SER A 53 17.14 -36.49 -4.64
N ALA A 54 18.35 -36.03 -4.98
CA ALA A 54 19.19 -35.27 -4.05
C ALA A 54 18.64 -33.85 -3.86
N ALA A 55 18.15 -33.21 -4.92
CA ALA A 55 17.50 -31.91 -4.84
C ALA A 55 16.20 -31.96 -4.03
N ALA A 56 15.39 -33.01 -4.21
CA ALA A 56 14.19 -33.24 -3.41
C ALA A 56 14.53 -33.43 -1.93
N ALA A 57 15.51 -34.28 -1.60
CA ALA A 57 15.94 -34.50 -0.23
C ALA A 57 16.44 -33.22 0.46
N LEU A 58 17.14 -32.34 -0.25
CA LEU A 58 17.61 -31.07 0.31
C LEU A 58 16.47 -30.08 0.53
N ALA A 59 15.46 -30.08 -0.34
CA ALA A 59 14.29 -29.20 -0.22
C ALA A 59 13.36 -29.57 0.94
N GLU A 60 13.45 -30.81 1.46
CA GLU A 60 12.69 -31.26 2.63
C GLU A 60 13.33 -30.84 3.97
N ILE A 61 14.59 -30.39 3.98
CA ILE A 61 15.29 -30.02 5.22
C ILE A 61 14.89 -28.62 5.68
N GLY A 62 14.38 -28.54 6.90
CA GLY A 62 14.16 -27.30 7.63
C GLY A 62 15.20 -27.04 8.71
N ILE A 63 15.16 -25.83 9.27
CA ILE A 63 16.05 -25.41 10.36
C ILE A 63 15.88 -26.27 11.63
N ASP A 64 14.68 -26.79 11.85
CA ASP A 64 14.37 -27.65 13.02
C ASP A 64 14.93 -29.07 12.91
N ASP A 65 15.36 -29.48 11.71
CA ASP A 65 16.07 -30.76 11.53
C ASP A 65 17.54 -30.65 11.96
N LEU A 66 18.09 -29.44 12.04
CA LEU A 66 19.51 -29.21 12.34
C LEU A 66 19.80 -29.09 13.85
N ASP A 67 20.83 -29.82 14.28
CA ASP A 67 21.48 -29.60 15.59
C ASP A 67 22.36 -28.33 15.54
N LEU A 68 21.79 -27.20 15.97
CA LEU A 68 22.48 -25.91 15.95
C LEU A 68 23.69 -25.85 16.89
N ASP A 69 23.69 -26.59 17.99
CA ASP A 69 24.84 -26.67 18.89
C ASP A 69 26.02 -27.35 18.19
N HIS A 70 25.74 -28.44 17.46
CA HIS A 70 26.74 -29.07 16.62
C HIS A 70 27.23 -28.15 15.51
N VAL A 71 26.34 -27.48 14.78
CA VAL A 71 26.71 -26.54 13.72
C VAL A 71 27.63 -25.44 14.27
N ALA A 72 27.30 -24.88 15.44
CA ALA A 72 28.10 -23.85 16.09
C ALA A 72 29.47 -24.37 16.55
N GLU A 73 29.52 -25.57 17.14
CA GLU A 73 30.76 -26.25 17.51
C GLU A 73 31.68 -26.45 16.29
N GLN A 74 31.14 -26.99 15.20
CA GLN A 74 31.90 -27.24 13.98
C GLN A 74 32.35 -25.94 13.29
N THR A 75 31.53 -24.89 13.34
CA THR A 75 31.91 -23.58 12.82
C THR A 75 33.10 -23.01 13.59
N ARG A 76 33.09 -23.09 14.93
CA ARG A 76 34.23 -22.67 15.77
C ARG A 76 35.48 -23.51 15.51
N ALA A 77 35.34 -24.83 15.43
CA ALA A 77 36.45 -25.74 15.23
C ALA A 77 37.14 -25.55 13.87
N THR A 78 36.38 -25.19 12.84
CA THR A 78 36.91 -25.06 11.46
C THR A 78 37.34 -23.65 11.10
N SER A 79 36.89 -22.63 11.84
CA SER A 79 37.05 -21.21 11.49
C SER A 79 36.51 -20.85 10.09
N HIS A 80 35.67 -21.72 9.49
CA HIS A 80 35.07 -21.54 8.16
C HIS A 80 33.58 -21.28 8.30
N SER A 81 33.10 -20.15 7.76
CA SER A 81 31.78 -19.59 8.04
C SER A 81 30.58 -20.50 7.73
N THR A 82 30.71 -21.46 6.80
CA THR A 82 29.61 -22.37 6.41
C THR A 82 29.93 -23.85 6.57
N LEU A 83 31.16 -24.21 6.98
CA LEU A 83 31.52 -25.63 7.05
C LEU A 83 30.81 -26.35 8.20
N GLY A 84 30.50 -25.63 9.28
CA GLY A 84 29.64 -26.18 10.33
C GLY A 84 28.23 -26.49 9.85
N LEU A 85 27.65 -25.62 9.02
CA LEU A 85 26.33 -25.85 8.40
C LEU A 85 26.37 -27.06 7.47
N ILE A 86 27.39 -27.17 6.61
CA ILE A 86 27.56 -28.34 5.73
C ILE A 86 27.65 -29.62 6.56
N ARG A 87 28.45 -29.64 7.63
CA ARG A 87 28.57 -30.82 8.51
C ARG A 87 27.26 -31.16 9.23
N GLY A 88 26.47 -30.16 9.61
CA GLY A 88 25.11 -30.35 10.12
C GLY A 88 24.21 -31.03 9.09
N LEU A 89 24.19 -30.51 7.86
CA LEU A 89 23.40 -31.07 6.75
C LEU A 89 23.77 -32.51 6.43
N LEU A 90 25.07 -32.84 6.41
CA LEU A 90 25.55 -34.20 6.15
C LEU A 90 25.05 -35.24 7.18
N ARG A 91 24.67 -34.82 8.40
CA ARG A 91 24.11 -35.74 9.42
C ARG A 91 22.66 -36.09 9.16
N VAL A 92 21.89 -35.14 8.64
CA VAL A 92 20.43 -35.28 8.48
C VAL A 92 20.05 -35.77 7.10
N LEU A 93 20.87 -35.48 6.09
CA LEU A 93 20.61 -35.90 4.72
C LEU A 93 20.81 -37.41 4.53
N PRO A 94 19.97 -38.04 3.68
CA PRO A 94 20.15 -39.42 3.28
C PRO A 94 21.45 -39.58 2.49
N GLU A 95 22.06 -40.76 2.57
CA GLU A 95 23.39 -41.04 2.00
C GLU A 95 23.52 -40.62 0.53
N HIS A 96 22.49 -40.88 -0.28
CA HIS A 96 22.48 -40.54 -1.72
C HIS A 96 22.49 -39.03 -2.02
N ALA A 97 22.18 -38.16 -1.05
CA ALA A 97 22.10 -36.71 -1.23
C ALA A 97 23.32 -35.96 -0.66
N ARG A 98 24.11 -36.60 0.22
CA ARG A 98 25.19 -35.96 1.00
C ARG A 98 26.26 -35.30 0.13
N GLU A 99 26.69 -35.96 -0.93
CA GLU A 99 27.73 -35.47 -1.85
C GLU A 99 27.22 -34.37 -2.81
N HIS A 100 25.92 -34.07 -2.80
CA HIS A 100 25.28 -33.09 -3.68
C HIS A 100 24.94 -31.77 -2.98
N VAL A 101 25.36 -31.60 -1.72
CA VAL A 101 25.23 -30.33 -0.99
C VAL A 101 26.33 -29.36 -1.42
N TYR A 102 25.99 -28.09 -1.63
CA TYR A 102 26.97 -27.01 -1.86
C TYR A 102 27.79 -27.13 -3.17
N VAL A 103 27.39 -28.01 -4.10
CA VAL A 103 28.16 -28.33 -5.31
C VAL A 103 28.48 -27.05 -6.09
N GLY A 104 29.78 -26.75 -6.23
CA GLY A 104 30.32 -25.63 -7.00
C GLY A 104 30.06 -24.22 -6.43
N ALA A 105 29.38 -24.09 -5.29
CA ALA A 105 29.12 -22.82 -4.61
C ALA A 105 30.19 -22.46 -3.58
N THR A 106 30.22 -21.19 -3.17
CA THR A 106 31.08 -20.67 -2.09
C THR A 106 30.26 -19.98 -1.01
N VAL A 107 30.90 -19.64 0.13
CA VAL A 107 30.27 -18.95 1.27
C VAL A 107 29.48 -17.72 0.80
N GLN A 108 30.11 -16.92 -0.07
CA GLN A 108 29.57 -15.65 -0.49
C GLN A 108 28.41 -15.79 -1.49
N ASP A 109 28.32 -16.89 -2.24
CA ASP A 109 27.14 -17.16 -3.09
C ASP A 109 25.88 -17.29 -2.21
N VAL A 110 26.01 -17.95 -1.06
CA VAL A 110 24.91 -18.08 -0.09
C VAL A 110 24.61 -16.76 0.60
N THR A 111 25.62 -16.09 1.16
CA THR A 111 25.37 -14.87 1.94
C THR A 111 24.92 -13.68 1.09
N ASP A 112 25.45 -13.53 -0.13
CA ASP A 112 25.04 -12.43 -1.01
C ASP A 112 23.68 -12.71 -1.68
N SER A 113 23.34 -13.97 -1.95
CA SER A 113 21.96 -14.31 -2.36
C SER A 113 20.97 -14.04 -1.23
N TRP A 114 21.34 -14.32 0.02
CA TRP A 114 20.56 -13.88 1.19
C TRP A 114 20.47 -12.36 1.28
N PHE A 115 21.54 -11.60 1.00
CA PHE A 115 21.45 -10.14 0.91
C PHE A 115 20.48 -9.67 -0.19
N GLY A 116 20.45 -10.33 -1.35
CA GLY A 116 19.45 -10.05 -2.39
C GLY A 116 18.01 -10.21 -1.89
N ILE A 117 17.74 -11.27 -1.12
CA ILE A 117 16.45 -11.53 -0.45
C ILE A 117 16.16 -10.44 0.60
N VAL A 118 17.12 -10.12 1.46
CA VAL A 118 16.99 -9.08 2.50
C VAL A 118 16.67 -7.72 1.86
N MET A 119 17.39 -7.32 0.82
CA MET A 119 17.14 -6.04 0.15
C MET A 119 15.77 -5.98 -0.51
N ARG A 120 15.28 -7.10 -1.05
CA ARG A 120 13.90 -7.23 -1.57
C ARG A 120 12.88 -7.05 -0.45
N ASP A 121 13.00 -7.84 0.61
CA ASP A 121 11.98 -7.93 1.66
C ASP A 121 11.97 -6.66 2.53
N VAL A 122 13.14 -6.18 2.94
CA VAL A 122 13.27 -4.91 3.68
C VAL A 122 12.87 -3.72 2.81
N GLY A 123 13.24 -3.71 1.52
CA GLY A 123 12.82 -2.67 0.58
C GLY A 123 11.30 -2.57 0.49
N ALA A 124 10.60 -3.71 0.43
CA ALA A 124 9.13 -3.76 0.43
C ALA A 124 8.53 -3.26 1.76
N ILE A 125 9.09 -3.67 2.90
CA ILE A 125 8.65 -3.21 4.24
C ILE A 125 8.80 -1.68 4.36
N VAL A 126 9.98 -1.15 4.05
CA VAL A 126 10.26 0.30 4.16
C VAL A 126 9.39 1.09 3.20
N ARG A 127 9.18 0.60 1.97
CA ARG A 127 8.27 1.22 0.99
C ARG A 127 6.84 1.32 1.52
N ARG A 128 6.29 0.21 2.04
CA ARG A 128 4.95 0.16 2.64
C ARG A 128 4.82 1.20 3.77
N ASP A 129 5.79 1.23 4.67
CA ASP A 129 5.74 2.15 5.81
C ASP A 129 5.90 3.61 5.38
N LEU A 130 6.72 3.90 4.36
CA LEU A 130 6.85 5.24 3.80
C LEU A 130 5.57 5.71 3.10
N LEU A 131 4.83 4.80 2.45
CA LEU A 131 3.51 5.13 1.91
C LEU A 131 2.50 5.48 3.01
N ALA A 132 2.57 4.80 4.16
CA ALA A 132 1.77 5.17 5.34
C ALA A 132 2.16 6.56 5.87
N VAL A 133 3.47 6.82 6.02
CA VAL A 133 4.01 8.12 6.44
C VAL A 133 3.60 9.23 5.46
N GLU A 134 3.77 9.01 4.16
CA GLU A 134 3.36 9.96 3.12
C GLU A 134 1.86 10.23 3.18
N GLY A 135 1.04 9.17 3.29
CA GLY A 135 -0.42 9.29 3.42
C GLY A 135 -0.82 10.19 4.59
N ARG A 136 -0.19 10.02 5.76
CA ARG A 136 -0.46 10.86 6.93
C ARG A 136 0.02 12.30 6.74
N LEU A 137 1.19 12.50 6.14
CA LEU A 137 1.70 13.83 5.80
C LEU A 137 0.79 14.56 4.81
N LEU A 138 0.29 13.87 3.79
CA LEU A 138 -0.66 14.44 2.82
C LEU A 138 -1.98 14.82 3.48
N ALA A 139 -2.48 14.01 4.43
CA ALA A 139 -3.67 14.34 5.21
C ALA A 139 -3.46 15.63 6.02
N LEU A 140 -2.37 15.72 6.79
CA LEU A 140 -1.99 16.91 7.56
C LEU A 140 -1.79 18.14 6.66
N ALA A 141 -1.16 17.96 5.49
CA ALA A 141 -0.95 19.04 4.53
C ALA A 141 -2.26 19.62 4.00
N ARG A 142 -3.26 18.76 3.73
CA ARG A 142 -4.61 19.18 3.30
C ARG A 142 -5.38 19.85 4.43
N GLU A 143 -5.38 19.24 5.62
CA GLU A 143 -6.06 19.76 6.82
C GLU A 143 -5.56 21.17 7.16
N HIS A 144 -4.25 21.36 7.13
CA HIS A 144 -3.60 22.62 7.47
C HIS A 144 -3.19 23.46 6.26
N ARG A 145 -3.82 23.21 5.09
CA ARG A 145 -3.52 23.90 3.83
C ARG A 145 -3.45 25.42 3.99
N SER A 146 -4.36 25.97 4.81
CA SER A 146 -4.50 27.41 5.08
C SER A 146 -4.13 27.83 6.51
N THR A 147 -3.59 26.94 7.34
CA THR A 147 -3.19 27.28 8.72
C THR A 147 -1.93 28.12 8.69
N VAL A 148 -2.05 29.43 8.93
CA VAL A 148 -0.94 30.38 8.86
C VAL A 148 0.01 30.21 10.05
N MET A 149 1.31 30.24 9.78
CA MET A 149 2.37 30.25 10.78
C MET A 149 3.53 31.16 10.35
N ALA A 150 4.42 31.51 11.28
CA ALA A 150 5.65 32.21 10.94
C ALA A 150 6.62 31.27 10.19
N GLY A 151 7.08 31.68 9.01
CA GLY A 151 8.25 31.07 8.38
C GLY A 151 9.49 31.32 9.24
N ARG A 152 10.47 30.43 9.21
CA ARG A 152 11.69 30.58 10.01
C ARG A 152 12.93 30.33 9.16
N THR A 153 13.86 31.28 9.18
CA THR A 153 15.16 31.20 8.49
C THR A 153 16.26 31.60 9.47
N HIS A 154 17.35 30.85 9.56
CA HIS A 154 18.42 31.10 10.54
C HIS A 154 17.92 31.15 12.00
N GLY A 155 16.85 30.41 12.32
CA GLY A 155 16.20 30.44 13.64
C GLY A 155 15.42 31.73 13.95
N GLN A 156 15.29 32.64 12.99
CA GLN A 156 14.54 33.89 13.13
C GLN A 156 13.20 33.82 12.40
N PRO A 157 12.14 34.47 12.91
CA PRO A 157 10.89 34.61 12.20
C PRO A 157 11.10 35.41 10.90
N GLY A 158 10.59 34.87 9.80
CA GLY A 158 10.52 35.48 8.48
C GLY A 158 9.09 35.39 7.93
N ALA A 159 8.91 35.70 6.65
CA ALA A 159 7.60 35.80 6.00
C ALA A 159 6.63 34.64 6.35
N PRO A 160 5.32 34.91 6.46
CA PRO A 160 4.34 33.90 6.84
C PRO A 160 4.26 32.80 5.78
N ILE A 161 4.09 31.57 6.25
CA ILE A 161 3.79 30.38 5.43
C ILE A 161 2.50 29.75 5.95
N THR A 162 2.10 28.60 5.39
CA THR A 162 1.13 27.73 6.05
C THR A 162 1.81 26.49 6.62
N PHE A 163 1.27 25.94 7.70
CA PHE A 163 1.72 24.66 8.22
C PHE A 163 1.52 23.55 7.18
N GLY A 164 0.42 23.58 6.43
CA GLY A 164 0.21 22.65 5.32
C GLY A 164 1.31 22.70 4.26
N PHE A 165 1.84 23.88 3.94
CA PHE A 165 2.99 24.03 3.04
C PHE A 165 4.26 23.38 3.61
N LYS A 166 4.54 23.59 4.90
CA LYS A 166 5.67 22.94 5.59
C LYS A 166 5.53 21.41 5.52
N VAL A 167 4.37 20.87 5.85
CA VAL A 167 4.10 19.42 5.81
C VAL A 167 4.14 18.88 4.38
N ALA A 168 3.64 19.61 3.39
CA ALA A 168 3.71 19.21 1.99
C ALA A 168 5.16 19.05 1.50
N SER A 169 6.09 19.87 1.99
CA SER A 169 7.53 19.70 1.71
C SER A 169 8.11 18.42 2.31
N TRP A 170 7.54 17.93 3.42
CA TRP A 170 7.91 16.65 4.03
C TRP A 170 7.37 15.49 3.20
N ALA A 171 6.10 15.53 2.81
CA ALA A 171 5.47 14.52 1.95
C ALA A 171 6.22 14.38 0.62
N ASP A 172 6.55 15.50 -0.03
CA ASP A 172 7.29 15.51 -1.29
C ASP A 172 8.70 14.90 -1.18
N GLU A 173 9.36 15.07 -0.03
CA GLU A 173 10.67 14.46 0.20
C GLU A 173 10.58 12.96 0.46
N VAL A 174 9.56 12.51 1.19
CA VAL A 174 9.23 11.08 1.36
C VAL A 174 8.90 10.45 0.01
N HIS A 175 8.14 11.13 -0.85
CA HIS A 175 7.82 10.65 -2.19
C HIS A 175 9.06 10.34 -3.02
N ARG A 176 10.06 11.23 -3.01
CA ARG A 176 11.32 10.97 -3.71
C ARG A 176 12.08 9.76 -3.16
N HIS A 177 11.87 9.36 -1.90
CA HIS A 177 12.43 8.12 -1.38
C HIS A 177 11.67 6.89 -1.86
N LEU A 178 10.35 7.00 -2.04
CA LEU A 178 9.57 5.95 -2.71
C LEU A 178 10.06 5.76 -4.16
N ASP A 179 10.28 6.85 -4.90
CA ASP A 179 10.87 6.80 -6.23
C ASP A 179 12.24 6.10 -6.21
N ARG A 180 13.12 6.45 -5.26
CA ARG A 180 14.45 5.81 -5.13
C ARG A 180 14.37 4.31 -4.83
N LEU A 181 13.43 3.89 -3.99
CA LEU A 181 13.22 2.47 -3.68
C LEU A 181 12.72 1.72 -4.91
N ASP A 182 11.74 2.28 -5.63
CA ASP A 182 11.15 1.67 -6.82
C ASP A 182 12.15 1.61 -7.98
N GLU A 183 12.91 2.69 -8.20
CA GLU A 183 13.97 2.74 -9.20
C GLU A 183 15.14 1.82 -8.86
N GLY A 184 15.45 1.67 -7.57
CA GLY A 184 16.58 0.89 -7.05
C GLY A 184 16.35 -0.61 -6.99
N ALA A 185 15.13 -1.04 -6.69
CA ALA A 185 14.81 -2.46 -6.47
C ALA A 185 15.37 -3.39 -7.56
N PRO A 186 15.21 -3.14 -8.87
CA PRO A 186 15.75 -4.03 -9.91
C PRO A 186 17.28 -4.17 -9.91
N ARG A 187 18.02 -3.22 -9.32
CA ARG A 187 19.49 -3.27 -9.21
C ARG A 187 19.95 -4.11 -8.03
N TRP A 188 19.16 -4.16 -6.95
CA TRP A 188 19.56 -4.76 -5.67
C TRP A 188 19.00 -6.16 -5.48
N THR A 189 17.80 -6.44 -6.00
CA THR A 189 17.07 -7.71 -5.81
C THR A 189 17.54 -8.80 -6.76
N VAL A 190 18.86 -9.05 -6.76
CA VAL A 190 19.54 -10.01 -7.63
C VAL A 190 20.24 -11.10 -6.82
N GLY A 191 20.36 -12.31 -7.39
CA GLY A 191 21.07 -13.41 -6.74
C GLY A 191 22.59 -13.34 -6.96
N GLN A 192 23.35 -14.08 -6.14
CA GLN A 192 24.79 -14.28 -6.33
C GLN A 192 25.08 -15.76 -6.55
N LEU A 193 25.54 -16.10 -7.75
CA LEU A 193 26.22 -17.37 -8.01
C LEU A 193 27.41 -17.10 -8.92
N GLY A 194 28.60 -17.05 -8.34
CA GLY A 194 29.87 -16.82 -9.01
C GLY A 194 30.93 -17.89 -8.74
N GLY A 195 30.72 -18.72 -7.70
CA GLY A 195 31.70 -19.72 -7.28
C GLY A 195 32.97 -19.06 -6.72
N ALA A 196 34.10 -19.78 -6.78
CA ALA A 196 35.32 -19.40 -6.07
C ALA A 196 35.83 -17.98 -6.39
N VAL A 197 35.78 -17.52 -7.63
CA VAL A 197 36.32 -16.20 -8.07
C VAL A 197 35.39 -15.47 -9.04
N GLY A 198 34.10 -15.82 -9.09
CA GLY A 198 33.11 -15.15 -9.94
C GLY A 198 33.02 -15.66 -11.39
N ALA A 199 33.87 -16.61 -11.78
CA ALA A 199 33.94 -17.13 -13.15
C ALA A 199 33.08 -18.38 -13.41
N LEU A 200 32.45 -18.96 -12.38
CA LEU A 200 31.67 -20.20 -12.50
C LEU A 200 32.41 -21.37 -13.18
N ALA A 201 33.74 -21.41 -13.07
CA ALA A 201 34.59 -22.38 -13.77
C ALA A 201 34.23 -23.84 -13.45
N PHE A 202 33.67 -24.11 -12.26
CA PHE A 202 33.20 -25.44 -11.85
C PHE A 202 32.11 -25.99 -12.78
N PHE A 203 31.30 -25.13 -13.39
CA PHE A 203 30.16 -25.50 -14.24
C PHE A 203 30.42 -25.29 -15.74
N GLY A 204 31.59 -24.78 -16.12
CA GLY A 204 31.93 -24.52 -17.52
C GLY A 204 30.89 -23.67 -18.26
N ALA A 205 30.48 -24.12 -19.44
CA ALA A 205 29.53 -23.40 -20.30
C ALA A 205 28.11 -23.32 -19.73
N ASP A 206 27.73 -24.22 -18.82
CA ASP A 206 26.38 -24.27 -18.23
C ASP A 206 26.21 -23.23 -17.11
N GLY A 207 27.31 -22.66 -16.60
CA GLY A 207 27.33 -21.73 -15.47
C GLY A 207 26.35 -20.55 -15.60
N PRO A 208 26.34 -19.77 -16.69
CA PRO A 208 25.40 -18.67 -16.87
C PRO A 208 23.93 -19.11 -16.85
N GLN A 209 23.60 -20.23 -17.50
CA GLN A 209 22.23 -20.76 -17.50
C GLN A 209 21.83 -21.26 -16.11
N LEU A 210 22.76 -21.89 -15.38
CA LEU A 210 22.56 -22.32 -14.00
C LEU A 210 22.26 -21.11 -13.09
N ARG A 211 23.04 -20.03 -13.18
CA ARG A 211 22.80 -18.81 -12.40
C ARG A 211 21.42 -18.23 -12.69
N ALA A 212 21.03 -18.12 -13.96
CA ALA A 212 19.71 -17.59 -14.32
C ALA A 212 18.56 -18.40 -13.69
N ARG A 213 18.64 -19.74 -13.72
CA ARG A 213 17.66 -20.63 -13.10
C ARG A 213 17.67 -20.54 -11.57
N PHE A 214 18.87 -20.51 -10.97
CA PHE A 214 19.04 -20.33 -9.52
C PHE A 214 18.44 -19.02 -9.01
N CYS A 215 18.66 -17.91 -9.72
CA CYS A 215 18.06 -16.63 -9.37
C CYS A 215 16.52 -16.68 -9.50
N ALA A 216 16.00 -17.29 -10.57
CA ALA A 216 14.56 -17.45 -10.76
C ALA A 216 13.90 -18.28 -9.64
N GLU A 217 14.55 -19.37 -9.20
CA GLU A 217 14.09 -20.20 -8.07
C GLU A 217 13.97 -19.41 -6.76
N LEU A 218 14.81 -18.38 -6.57
CA LEU A 218 14.78 -17.50 -5.39
C LEU A 218 13.83 -16.31 -5.55
N GLY A 219 13.23 -16.12 -6.72
CA GLY A 219 12.48 -14.91 -7.05
C GLY A 219 13.38 -13.66 -7.08
N LEU A 220 14.63 -13.81 -7.55
CA LEU A 220 15.61 -12.74 -7.72
C LEU A 220 15.99 -12.57 -9.20
N GLY A 221 16.47 -11.38 -9.57
CA GLY A 221 17.03 -11.13 -10.89
C GLY A 221 18.38 -11.82 -11.10
N ASP A 222 18.67 -12.25 -12.33
CA ASP A 222 20.02 -12.63 -12.75
C ASP A 222 20.82 -11.35 -13.07
N PRO A 223 21.92 -11.05 -12.36
CA PRO A 223 22.75 -9.89 -12.65
C PRO A 223 23.56 -10.00 -13.95
N GLY A 224 23.57 -11.16 -14.62
CA GLY A 224 24.33 -11.42 -15.84
C GLY A 224 25.84 -11.58 -15.61
N ILE A 225 26.35 -11.18 -14.45
CA ILE A 225 27.74 -11.28 -14.02
C ILE A 225 27.84 -11.45 -12.51
N SER A 226 28.93 -12.04 -12.02
CA SER A 226 29.18 -12.11 -10.58
C SER A 226 29.44 -10.72 -9.98
N TRP A 227 28.93 -10.47 -8.78
CA TRP A 227 29.10 -9.22 -8.05
C TRP A 227 29.83 -9.42 -6.71
N LEU A 228 30.72 -10.41 -6.62
CA LEU A 228 31.45 -10.75 -5.39
C LEU A 228 32.22 -9.54 -4.82
N THR A 229 32.72 -8.65 -5.68
CA THR A 229 33.43 -7.42 -5.29
C THR A 229 32.77 -6.13 -5.74
N ALA A 230 31.76 -6.21 -6.61
CA ALA A 230 30.93 -5.07 -6.96
C ALA A 230 29.90 -4.82 -5.82
N ARG A 231 30.34 -4.11 -4.78
CA ARG A 231 29.51 -3.83 -3.58
C ARG A 231 28.65 -2.56 -3.70
N ASP A 232 28.58 -1.97 -4.89
CA ASP A 232 27.76 -0.78 -5.18
C ASP A 232 26.27 -1.00 -4.86
N ARG A 233 25.76 -2.23 -5.02
CA ARG A 233 24.34 -2.56 -4.73
C ARG A 233 24.01 -2.41 -3.25
N VAL A 234 24.85 -2.99 -2.39
CA VAL A 234 24.69 -2.94 -0.94
C VAL A 234 24.89 -1.50 -0.43
N ALA A 235 25.88 -0.80 -0.98
CA ALA A 235 26.14 0.60 -0.66
C ALA A 235 25.00 1.54 -1.09
N GLU A 236 24.47 1.38 -2.31
CA GLU A 236 23.33 2.17 -2.82
C GLU A 236 22.09 1.95 -1.96
N PHE A 237 21.72 0.68 -1.68
CA PHE A 237 20.58 0.37 -0.82
C PHE A 237 20.72 0.97 0.58
N GLY A 238 21.86 0.76 1.24
CA GLY A 238 22.15 1.35 2.54
C GLY A 238 22.13 2.88 2.54
N GLY A 239 22.61 3.50 1.46
CA GLY A 239 22.55 4.95 1.26
C GLY A 239 21.12 5.48 1.12
N VAL A 240 20.25 4.77 0.40
CA VAL A 240 18.82 5.11 0.30
C VAL A 240 18.15 5.02 1.67
N LEU A 241 18.36 3.93 2.42
CA LEU A 241 17.81 3.77 3.77
C LEU A 241 18.30 4.86 4.75
N ALA A 242 19.60 5.20 4.70
CA ALA A 242 20.12 6.31 5.51
C ALA A 242 19.53 7.68 5.10
N GLY A 243 19.24 7.87 3.82
CA GLY A 243 18.52 9.03 3.30
C GLY A 243 17.09 9.13 3.85
N VAL A 244 16.37 8.01 3.90
CA VAL A 244 15.04 7.92 4.52
C VAL A 244 15.11 8.37 5.98
N CYS A 245 16.01 7.78 6.78
CA CYS A 245 16.20 8.19 8.17
C CYS A 245 16.55 9.67 8.31
N GLY A 246 17.35 10.23 7.40
CA GLY A 246 17.67 11.66 7.38
C GLY A 246 16.44 12.55 7.20
N THR A 247 15.54 12.19 6.29
CA THR A 247 14.27 12.92 6.09
C THR A 247 13.36 12.81 7.31
N LEU A 248 13.26 11.63 7.92
CA LEU A 248 12.45 11.44 9.13
C LEU A 248 13.01 12.21 10.34
N ALA A 249 14.34 12.24 10.49
CA ALA A 249 15.00 13.08 11.51
C ALA A 249 14.78 14.58 11.28
N ARG A 250 14.71 15.04 10.02
CA ARG A 250 14.34 16.43 9.71
C ARG A 250 12.93 16.75 10.20
N ILE A 251 11.97 15.85 9.98
CA ILE A 251 10.59 16.00 10.48
C ILE A 251 10.59 16.02 12.01
N GLY A 252 11.26 15.05 12.65
CA GLY A 252 11.39 15.02 14.11
C GLY A 252 12.03 16.30 14.67
N THR A 253 13.07 16.82 14.04
CA THR A 253 13.72 18.08 14.46
C THR A 253 12.76 19.26 14.40
N GLU A 254 11.93 19.37 13.35
CA GLU A 254 10.93 20.43 13.27
C GLU A 254 9.87 20.29 14.37
N VAL A 255 9.39 19.08 14.66
CA VAL A 255 8.42 18.83 15.75
C VAL A 255 9.05 19.18 17.10
N TYR A 256 10.28 18.72 17.35
CA TYR A 256 11.07 19.04 18.54
C TYR A 256 11.16 20.56 18.78
N GLU A 257 11.56 21.30 17.76
CA GLU A 257 11.77 22.74 17.85
C GLU A 257 10.46 23.51 18.06
N LEU A 258 9.39 23.13 17.35
CA LEU A 258 8.09 23.78 17.43
C LEU A 258 7.30 23.41 18.70
N ALA A 259 7.66 22.31 19.36
CA ALA A 259 7.08 21.90 20.64
C ALA A 259 7.69 22.60 21.87
N ARG A 260 8.78 23.36 21.69
CA ARG A 260 9.35 24.14 22.78
C ARG A 260 8.32 25.12 23.35
N PRO A 261 8.21 25.29 24.68
CA PRO A 261 7.21 26.15 25.30
C PRO A 261 7.24 27.61 24.84
N GLU A 262 8.38 28.10 24.37
CA GLU A 262 8.55 29.44 23.81
C GLU A 262 7.89 29.61 22.42
N ILE A 263 7.60 28.50 21.74
CA ILE A 263 6.94 28.44 20.43
C ILE A 263 5.53 27.84 20.57
N GLY A 264 5.42 26.62 21.10
CA GLY A 264 4.15 25.96 21.42
C GLY A 264 3.24 25.71 20.23
N GLU A 265 3.79 25.52 19.03
CA GLU A 265 2.99 25.33 17.80
C GLU A 265 2.62 23.86 17.58
N LEU A 266 3.43 22.92 18.08
CA LEU A 266 3.22 21.47 17.95
C LEU A 266 3.41 20.77 19.30
N ALA A 267 2.87 19.57 19.46
CA ALA A 267 3.22 18.67 20.55
C ALA A 267 3.07 17.20 20.14
N GLU A 268 3.80 16.30 20.80
CA GLU A 268 3.58 14.86 20.69
C GLU A 268 2.48 14.43 21.68
N ALA A 269 1.48 13.69 21.20
CA ALA A 269 0.47 13.11 22.06
C ALA A 269 1.10 12.13 23.07
N ALA A 270 0.71 12.27 24.34
CA ALA A 270 1.13 11.34 25.38
C ALA A 270 0.19 10.12 25.40
N PRO A 271 0.70 8.88 25.25
CA PRO A 271 -0.11 7.69 25.40
C PRO A 271 -0.79 7.63 26.77
N PRO A 272 -1.99 7.03 26.91
CA PRO A 272 -2.62 6.81 28.20
C PRO A 272 -1.68 6.05 29.15
N GLY A 273 -1.38 6.65 30.31
CA GLY A 273 -0.46 6.08 31.30
C GLY A 273 1.03 6.37 31.07
N ALA A 274 1.39 7.11 30.01
CA ALA A 274 2.77 7.54 29.79
C ALA A 274 3.20 8.55 30.87
N VAL A 275 4.35 8.27 31.48
CA VAL A 275 5.01 9.19 32.42
C VAL A 275 6.14 9.87 31.67
N SER A 276 5.90 11.09 31.18
CA SER A 276 6.91 11.82 30.41
C SER A 276 8.10 12.30 31.25
N SER A 277 7.90 12.51 32.55
CA SER A 277 8.98 12.78 33.50
C SER A 277 8.61 12.30 34.89
N ILE A 278 9.51 11.55 35.53
CA ILE A 278 9.32 11.00 36.87
C ILE A 278 9.32 12.11 37.93
N THR A 279 10.10 13.18 37.72
CA THR A 279 10.29 14.25 38.70
C THR A 279 9.47 15.50 38.39
N MET A 280 9.11 15.74 37.12
CA MET A 280 8.42 16.96 36.68
C MET A 280 7.11 16.62 35.95
N PRO A 281 5.98 16.44 36.66
CA PRO A 281 4.72 15.96 36.08
C PRO A 281 4.12 16.83 34.96
N HIS A 282 4.50 18.12 34.91
CA HIS A 282 4.05 19.07 33.88
C HIS A 282 4.95 19.06 32.64
N LYS A 283 6.16 18.48 32.71
CA LYS A 283 7.14 18.49 31.63
C LYS A 283 6.84 17.34 30.67
N ARG A 284 6.51 17.70 29.43
CA ARG A 284 6.36 16.76 28.30
C ARG A 284 7.61 16.85 27.42
N ASN A 285 8.32 15.73 27.27
CA ASN A 285 9.50 15.63 26.39
C ASN A 285 9.07 15.06 25.02
N PRO A 286 9.56 15.62 23.91
CA PRO A 286 9.35 15.09 22.56
C PRO A 286 10.29 13.90 22.26
N GLU A 287 10.14 12.81 23.02
CA GLU A 287 11.05 11.65 22.96
C GLU A 287 11.03 10.96 21.58
N GLY A 288 9.88 10.93 20.90
CA GLY A 288 9.78 10.36 19.56
C GLY A 288 10.61 11.15 18.56
N SER A 289 10.50 12.47 18.58
CA SER A 289 11.28 13.37 17.74
C SER A 289 12.79 13.24 17.97
N GLU A 290 13.21 13.19 19.25
CA GLU A 290 14.63 13.01 19.63
C GLU A 290 15.18 11.66 19.14
N HIS A 291 14.37 10.61 19.24
CA HIS A 291 14.81 9.28 18.86
C HIS A 291 14.92 9.10 17.34
N LEU A 292 14.10 9.79 16.53
CA LEU A 292 14.28 9.82 15.07
C LEU A 292 15.66 10.37 14.67
N ASP A 293 16.13 11.44 15.33
CA ASP A 293 17.48 11.98 15.10
C ASP A 293 18.57 10.97 15.53
N THR A 294 18.36 10.29 16.66
CA THR A 294 19.26 9.23 17.15
C THR A 294 19.41 8.10 16.13
N LEU A 295 18.29 7.54 15.65
CA LEU A 295 18.27 6.47 14.66
C LEU A 295 18.96 6.91 13.36
N ALA A 296 18.71 8.14 12.90
CA ALA A 296 19.31 8.65 11.67
C ALA A 296 20.84 8.80 11.75
N ARG A 297 21.39 9.16 12.91
CA ARG A 297 22.85 9.21 13.11
C ARG A 297 23.47 7.81 12.99
N LEU A 298 22.85 6.81 13.60
CA LEU A 298 23.32 5.43 13.55
C LEU A 298 23.17 4.84 12.14
N ALA A 299 22.04 5.09 11.46
CA ALA A 299 21.79 4.64 10.10
C ALA A 299 22.86 5.16 9.13
N ARG A 300 23.21 6.47 9.23
CA ARG A 300 24.30 7.05 8.42
C ARG A 300 25.66 6.43 8.73
N SER A 301 25.94 6.11 10.00
CA SER A 301 27.18 5.43 10.39
C SER A 301 27.27 4.04 9.76
N SER A 302 26.18 3.27 9.77
CA SER A 302 26.13 1.94 9.15
C SER A 302 26.25 2.02 7.63
N ALA A 303 25.56 2.97 6.99
CA ALA A 303 25.68 3.20 5.56
C ALA A 303 27.10 3.63 5.13
N ALA A 304 27.81 4.41 5.95
CA ALA A 304 29.20 4.74 5.69
C ALA A 304 30.10 3.49 5.66
N VAL A 305 29.87 2.52 6.57
CA VAL A 305 30.59 1.23 6.54
C VAL A 305 30.31 0.46 5.26
N LEU A 306 29.07 0.48 4.75
CA LEU A 306 28.71 -0.17 3.49
C LEU A 306 29.40 0.51 2.28
N LEU A 307 29.52 1.84 2.30
CA LEU A 307 30.20 2.59 1.26
C LEU A 307 31.71 2.27 1.22
N GLU A 308 32.35 2.17 2.39
CA GLU A 308 33.75 1.72 2.49
C GLU A 308 33.93 0.29 1.93
N GLY A 309 32.88 -0.53 1.98
CA GLY A 309 32.87 -1.88 1.42
C GLY A 309 33.15 -1.94 -0.09
N MET A 310 32.89 -0.85 -0.82
CA MET A 310 33.17 -0.76 -2.26
C MET A 310 34.65 -0.82 -2.61
N VAL A 311 35.55 -0.51 -1.66
CA VAL A 311 37.00 -0.56 -1.86
C VAL A 311 37.51 -1.94 -1.44
N GLY A 312 37.30 -2.95 -2.30
CA GLY A 312 37.78 -4.32 -2.11
C GLY A 312 39.00 -4.68 -2.97
N GLY A 313 39.83 -5.60 -2.49
CA GLY A 313 40.90 -6.20 -3.30
C GLY A 313 40.45 -7.39 -4.15
N HIS A 314 40.85 -7.40 -5.44
CA HIS A 314 40.70 -8.53 -6.38
C HIS A 314 39.24 -9.05 -6.51
N GLU A 315 39.05 -10.37 -6.64
CA GLU A 315 37.75 -11.02 -6.85
C GLU A 315 37.04 -11.43 -5.54
N ARG A 316 37.67 -11.23 -4.36
CA ARG A 316 37.04 -11.35 -3.02
C ARG A 316 37.93 -10.76 -1.92
N ASP A 317 37.38 -9.89 -1.07
CA ASP A 317 38.09 -9.37 0.11
C ASP A 317 37.33 -9.61 1.42
N GLY A 318 37.74 -10.66 2.14
CA GLY A 318 37.20 -11.06 3.46
C GLY A 318 37.11 -9.96 4.51
N ARG A 319 37.90 -8.90 4.40
CA ARG A 319 37.91 -7.78 5.36
C ARG A 319 36.76 -6.81 5.10
N SER A 320 36.40 -6.63 3.82
CA SER A 320 35.34 -5.73 3.38
C SER A 320 33.96 -6.35 3.56
N TRP A 321 33.65 -7.45 2.86
CA TRP A 321 32.28 -7.96 2.79
C TRP A 321 31.75 -8.51 4.13
N LYS A 322 32.63 -8.91 5.07
CA LYS A 322 32.22 -9.31 6.43
C LYS A 322 31.79 -8.14 7.31
N ALA A 323 32.22 -6.91 7.02
CA ALA A 323 31.72 -5.73 7.74
C ALA A 323 30.25 -5.48 7.42
N GLU A 324 29.84 -5.80 6.19
CA GLU A 324 28.46 -5.65 5.73
C GLU A 324 27.49 -6.57 6.48
N TRP A 325 27.95 -7.73 6.96
CA TRP A 325 27.16 -8.64 7.81
C TRP A 325 26.68 -7.98 9.11
N ILE A 326 27.33 -6.89 9.54
CA ILE A 326 26.90 -6.08 10.68
C ILE A 326 26.15 -4.85 10.19
N ALA A 327 26.72 -4.13 9.23
CA ALA A 327 26.21 -2.82 8.82
C ALA A 327 24.88 -2.88 8.05
N LEU A 328 24.66 -3.89 7.19
CA LEU A 328 23.42 -4.02 6.42
C LEU A 328 22.22 -4.34 7.34
N PRO A 329 22.27 -5.37 8.22
CA PRO A 329 21.18 -5.60 9.17
C PRO A 329 20.88 -4.39 10.06
N GLU A 330 21.93 -3.70 10.53
CA GLU A 330 21.78 -2.53 11.41
C GLU A 330 21.04 -1.38 10.70
N VAL A 331 21.43 -1.01 9.47
CA VAL A 331 20.74 0.07 8.74
C VAL A 331 19.28 -0.30 8.43
N CYS A 332 19.00 -1.57 8.12
CA CYS A 332 17.64 -2.08 7.90
C CYS A 332 16.77 -1.94 9.15
N GLN A 333 17.25 -2.43 10.29
CA GLN A 333 16.53 -2.39 11.59
C GLN A 333 16.25 -0.95 12.04
N LEU A 334 17.26 -0.09 11.97
CA LEU A 334 17.13 1.32 12.35
C LEU A 334 16.13 2.05 11.46
N THR A 335 16.11 1.74 10.15
CA THR A 335 15.20 2.39 9.21
C THR A 335 13.75 1.98 9.43
N GLY A 336 13.46 0.69 9.61
CA GLY A 336 12.09 0.28 9.93
C GLY A 336 11.61 0.76 11.30
N THR A 337 12.53 0.92 12.26
CA THR A 337 12.20 1.55 13.55
C THR A 337 11.87 3.03 13.35
N ALA A 338 12.64 3.74 12.52
CA ALA A 338 12.41 5.14 12.23
C ALA A 338 11.09 5.36 11.49
N THR A 339 10.74 4.54 10.49
CA THR A 339 9.45 4.64 9.78
C THR A 339 8.27 4.39 10.71
N ALA A 340 8.32 3.33 11.53
CA ALA A 340 7.28 3.01 12.50
C ALA A 340 7.12 4.11 13.57
N LEU A 341 8.23 4.66 14.06
CA LEU A 341 8.20 5.77 15.02
C LEU A 341 7.65 7.06 14.39
N ALA A 342 8.08 7.40 13.18
CA ALA A 342 7.60 8.57 12.47
C ALA A 342 6.09 8.51 12.22
N LEU A 343 5.56 7.35 11.81
CA LEU A 343 4.12 7.17 11.63
C LEU A 343 3.36 7.42 12.95
N ARG A 344 3.79 6.79 14.06
CA ARG A 344 3.17 7.01 15.38
C ARG A 344 3.22 8.48 15.81
N LEU A 345 4.35 9.15 15.60
CA LEU A 345 4.52 10.56 15.91
C LEU A 345 3.56 11.44 15.09
N LEU A 346 3.38 11.15 13.80
CA LEU A 346 2.49 11.90 12.91
C LEU A 346 1.00 11.63 13.17
N ASP A 347 0.65 10.40 13.59
CA ASP A 347 -0.71 10.04 14.01
C ASP A 347 -1.09 10.75 15.31
N GLY A 348 -0.14 10.87 16.23
CA GLY A 348 -0.30 11.57 17.51
C GLY A 348 0.13 13.05 17.49
N LEU A 349 0.33 13.66 16.33
CA LEU A 349 0.81 15.05 16.26
C LEU A 349 -0.31 16.02 16.64
N GLU A 350 -0.14 16.74 17.74
CA GLU A 350 -1.05 17.80 18.18
C GLU A 350 -0.62 19.13 17.53
N VAL A 351 -1.53 19.77 16.78
CA VAL A 351 -1.27 21.02 16.06
C VAL A 351 -2.06 22.16 16.69
N ASP A 352 -1.38 23.17 17.24
CA ASP A 352 -2.02 24.36 17.80
C ASP A 352 -2.04 25.51 16.78
N ALA A 353 -3.09 25.51 15.95
CA ALA A 353 -3.31 26.55 14.95
C ALA A 353 -3.47 27.96 15.57
N ALA A 354 -3.95 28.06 16.81
CA ALA A 354 -4.11 29.34 17.50
C ALA A 354 -2.75 29.90 17.94
N ALA A 355 -1.87 29.04 18.48
CA ALA A 355 -0.49 29.40 18.80
C ALA A 355 0.28 29.80 17.53
N MET A 356 0.14 29.06 16.43
CA MET A 356 0.74 29.42 15.14
C MET A 356 0.31 30.81 14.66
N ALA A 357 -0.99 31.10 14.72
CA ALA A 357 -1.53 32.40 14.34
C ALA A 357 -1.05 33.51 15.30
N ALA A 358 -1.02 33.25 16.61
CA ALA A 358 -0.54 34.21 17.60
C ALA A 358 0.95 34.53 17.43
N ASN A 359 1.78 33.52 17.17
CA ASN A 359 3.20 33.70 16.88
C ASN A 359 3.42 34.47 15.58
N ALA A 360 2.65 34.16 14.53
CA ALA A 360 2.67 34.94 13.29
C ALA A 360 2.19 36.39 13.50
N GLN A 361 1.31 36.67 14.46
CA GLN A 361 0.89 38.04 14.77
C GLN A 361 1.91 38.78 15.65
N ARG A 362 2.59 38.07 16.55
CA ARG A 362 3.57 38.62 17.51
C ARG A 362 4.71 39.37 16.83
N TYR A 363 5.11 38.95 15.62
CA TYR A 363 6.19 39.59 14.86
C TYR A 363 5.70 40.73 13.92
N GLY A 364 4.43 41.13 14.06
CA GLY A 364 3.91 42.44 13.62
C GLY A 364 4.11 42.79 12.14
N GLY A 365 4.40 44.08 11.88
CA GLY A 365 4.55 44.65 10.54
C GLY A 365 5.71 44.06 9.72
N GLY A 366 6.71 43.47 10.37
CA GLY A 366 7.87 42.84 9.72
C GLY A 366 7.48 41.68 8.79
N LEU A 367 6.39 40.97 9.10
CA LEU A 367 5.91 39.82 8.32
C LEU A 367 5.09 40.21 7.08
N THR A 368 4.65 41.46 6.98
CA THR A 368 3.99 42.01 5.79
C THR A 368 4.92 42.84 4.91
N SER A 369 6.15 43.07 5.38
CA SER A 369 7.15 43.90 4.72
C SER A 369 7.46 43.47 3.28
N GLU A 370 7.39 42.16 2.97
CA GLU A 370 7.60 41.65 1.61
C GLU A 370 6.47 42.07 0.65
N ARG A 371 5.21 42.02 1.11
CA ARG A 371 4.08 42.50 0.29
C ARG A 371 4.13 44.01 0.10
N VAL A 372 4.49 44.74 1.15
CA VAL A 372 4.68 46.19 1.09
C VAL A 372 5.82 46.53 0.13
N LEU A 373 6.93 45.77 0.17
CA LEU A 373 8.04 45.91 -0.79
C LEU A 373 7.58 45.64 -2.21
N ALA A 374 6.78 44.60 -2.45
CA ALA A 374 6.26 44.27 -3.77
C ALA A 374 5.35 45.38 -4.33
N GLY A 375 4.41 45.87 -3.52
CA GLY A 375 3.55 47.00 -3.89
C GLY A 375 4.33 48.28 -4.15
N LEU A 376 5.26 48.63 -3.24
CA LEU A 376 6.12 49.81 -3.36
C LEU A 376 7.07 49.71 -4.56
N SER A 377 7.51 48.51 -4.93
CA SER A 377 8.34 48.27 -6.11
C SER A 377 7.58 48.59 -7.41
N GLY A 378 6.26 48.38 -7.44
CA GLY A 378 5.41 48.80 -8.56
C GLY A 378 5.30 50.32 -8.73
N VAL A 379 5.55 51.08 -7.66
CA VAL A 379 5.50 52.56 -7.66
C VAL A 379 6.87 53.18 -7.90
N LEU A 380 7.91 52.70 -7.20
CA LEU A 380 9.24 53.34 -7.16
C LEU A 380 10.33 52.58 -7.91
N GLY A 381 10.07 51.34 -8.33
CA GLY A 381 11.09 50.39 -8.76
C GLY A 381 11.78 49.69 -7.57
N LYS A 382 12.16 48.43 -7.77
CA LYS A 382 12.63 47.50 -6.71
C LYS A 382 13.69 48.08 -5.77
N HIS A 383 14.78 48.61 -6.32
CA HIS A 383 15.92 49.05 -5.52
C HIS A 383 15.59 50.27 -4.66
N ARG A 384 14.82 51.22 -5.21
CA ARG A 384 14.40 52.39 -4.47
C ARG A 384 13.38 52.03 -3.40
N ALA A 385 12.44 51.14 -3.71
CA ALA A 385 11.48 50.61 -2.74
C ALA A 385 12.17 49.93 -1.56
N GLN A 386 13.17 49.08 -1.81
CA GLN A 386 13.93 48.40 -0.76
C GLN A 386 14.69 49.38 0.13
N GLN A 387 15.33 50.40 -0.46
CA GLN A 387 16.04 51.43 0.30
C GLN A 387 15.07 52.21 1.20
N VAL A 388 13.96 52.69 0.64
CA VAL A 388 12.94 53.44 1.38
C VAL A 388 12.37 52.60 2.52
N LEU A 389 12.09 51.32 2.27
CA LEU A 389 11.53 50.43 3.29
C LEU A 389 12.51 50.17 4.44
N HIS A 390 13.80 49.96 4.15
CA HIS A 390 14.83 49.84 5.20
C HIS A 390 14.94 51.09 6.05
N GLU A 391 14.98 52.26 5.41
CA GLU A 391 15.06 53.53 6.12
C GLU A 391 13.81 53.77 6.99
N VAL A 392 12.61 53.42 6.52
CA VAL A 392 11.37 53.48 7.32
C VAL A 392 11.42 52.54 8.52
N LEU A 393 11.79 51.27 8.32
CA LEU A 393 11.91 50.29 9.42
C LEU A 393 12.92 50.73 10.48
N ARG A 394 14.00 51.41 10.06
CA ARG A 394 15.02 51.95 10.97
C ARG A 394 14.53 53.16 11.77
N GLU A 395 13.67 54.00 11.20
CA GLU A 395 13.25 55.29 11.77
C GLU A 395 11.93 55.24 12.52
N SER A 396 10.96 54.47 12.03
CA SER A 396 9.59 54.41 12.54
C SER A 396 9.29 53.11 13.32
N GLY A 397 10.27 52.22 13.46
CA GLY A 397 10.08 50.91 14.08
C GLY A 397 9.14 50.02 13.25
N GLU A 398 8.13 49.43 13.90
CA GLU A 398 7.18 48.51 13.25
C GLU A 398 6.00 49.19 12.54
N ASP A 399 5.80 50.52 12.68
CA ASP A 399 4.70 51.25 12.01
C ASP A 399 5.07 51.64 10.56
N LEU A 400 5.05 50.63 9.70
CA LEU A 400 5.30 50.77 8.26
C LEU A 400 4.32 51.72 7.56
N VAL A 401 3.07 51.78 8.03
CA VAL A 401 2.02 52.61 7.41
C VAL A 401 2.32 54.09 7.63
N ALA A 402 2.54 54.50 8.88
CA ALA A 402 2.85 55.88 9.19
C ALA A 402 4.15 56.34 8.50
N GLY A 403 5.19 55.50 8.51
CA GLY A 403 6.49 55.85 7.93
C GLY A 403 6.48 55.99 6.40
N LEU A 404 5.72 55.16 5.67
CA LEU A 404 5.59 55.27 4.22
C LEU A 404 4.70 56.45 3.81
N VAL A 405 3.61 56.70 4.55
CA VAL A 405 2.72 57.86 4.29
C VAL A 405 3.45 59.17 4.55
N ALA A 406 4.23 59.27 5.64
CA ALA A 406 4.99 60.48 5.97
C ALA A 406 6.02 60.86 4.89
N ARG A 407 6.49 59.89 4.10
CA ARG A 407 7.43 60.11 3.00
C ARG A 407 6.75 60.42 1.66
N GLY A 408 5.42 60.41 1.62
CA GLY A 408 4.64 60.70 0.40
C GLY A 408 4.86 59.70 -0.73
N VAL A 409 5.34 58.49 -0.42
CA VAL A 409 5.63 57.45 -1.44
C VAL A 409 4.40 56.61 -1.79
N ALA A 410 3.41 56.54 -0.89
CA ALA A 410 2.11 55.91 -1.08
C ALA A 410 1.11 56.51 -0.08
N ASP A 411 -0.18 56.46 -0.40
CA ASP A 411 -1.23 56.85 0.55
C ASP A 411 -1.54 55.74 1.56
N GLU A 412 -2.26 56.09 2.62
CA GLU A 412 -2.58 55.16 3.71
C GLU A 412 -3.40 53.95 3.22
N ALA A 413 -4.32 54.16 2.28
CA ALA A 413 -5.18 53.10 1.77
C ALA A 413 -4.36 52.08 0.96
N GLN A 414 -3.41 52.55 0.14
CA GLN A 414 -2.49 51.71 -0.63
C GLN A 414 -1.60 50.87 0.29
N VAL A 415 -0.96 51.48 1.29
CA VAL A 415 -0.06 50.75 2.20
C VAL A 415 -0.84 49.75 3.04
N ARG A 416 -2.04 50.10 3.53
CA ARG A 416 -2.92 49.17 4.24
C ARG A 416 -3.36 48.01 3.34
N ALA A 417 -3.70 48.26 2.08
CA ALA A 417 -4.05 47.21 1.13
C ALA A 417 -2.88 46.23 0.91
N TRP A 418 -1.64 46.72 0.79
CA TRP A 418 -0.46 45.85 0.66
C TRP A 418 -0.17 45.06 1.94
N ALA A 419 -0.41 45.65 3.11
CA ALA A 419 -0.23 45.03 4.42
C ALA A 419 -1.43 44.16 4.86
N THR A 420 -2.46 43.99 4.03
CA THR A 420 -3.65 43.21 4.39
C THR A 420 -3.40 41.71 4.22
N GLY A 421 -3.40 40.99 5.34
CA GLY A 421 -3.39 39.53 5.40
C GLY A 421 -2.05 38.87 4.98
N PRO A 422 -1.78 37.65 5.48
CA PRO A 422 -0.58 36.91 5.12
C PRO A 422 -0.61 36.49 3.64
N ALA A 423 0.47 36.72 2.90
CA ALA A 423 0.59 36.30 1.49
C ALA A 423 0.94 34.80 1.40
N VAL A 424 -0.06 33.94 1.50
CA VAL A 424 0.13 32.47 1.54
C VAL A 424 -0.56 31.71 0.41
N ASP A 425 -1.19 32.39 -0.54
CA ASP A 425 -1.94 31.73 -1.63
C ASP A 425 -1.07 30.81 -2.48
N ALA A 426 0.16 31.24 -2.79
CA ALA A 426 1.13 30.42 -3.51
C ALA A 426 1.55 29.18 -2.70
N ALA A 427 1.70 29.32 -1.38
CA ALA A 427 2.01 28.21 -0.49
C ALA A 427 0.87 27.16 -0.53
N ALA A 428 -0.38 27.62 -0.48
CA ALA A 428 -1.54 26.76 -0.60
C ALA A 428 -1.66 26.08 -1.98
N GLY A 429 -1.33 26.79 -3.06
CA GLY A 429 -1.25 26.19 -4.40
C GLY A 429 -0.14 25.12 -4.54
N MET A 430 0.99 25.29 -3.84
CA MET A 430 2.04 24.26 -3.79
C MET A 430 1.59 23.02 -3.03
N VAL A 431 0.82 23.18 -1.94
CA VAL A 431 0.18 22.06 -1.23
C VAL A 431 -0.70 21.26 -2.18
N ASP A 432 -1.55 21.94 -2.96
CA ASP A 432 -2.43 21.29 -3.94
C ASP A 432 -1.62 20.51 -5.00
N GLY A 433 -0.51 21.09 -5.47
CA GLY A 433 0.37 20.44 -6.44
C GLY A 433 1.03 19.17 -5.91
N VAL A 434 1.49 19.17 -4.65
CA VAL A 434 2.04 17.96 -4.00
C VAL A 434 0.96 16.89 -3.83
N VAL A 435 -0.21 17.28 -3.32
CA VAL A 435 -1.36 16.39 -3.12
C VAL A 435 -1.83 15.75 -4.43
N ALA A 436 -1.89 16.53 -5.51
CA ALA A 436 -2.29 16.03 -6.83
C ALA A 436 -1.27 15.05 -7.39
N ARG A 437 0.04 15.34 -7.27
CA ARG A 437 1.10 14.45 -7.75
C ARG A 437 1.08 13.09 -7.05
N ALA A 438 0.91 13.08 -5.73
CA ALA A 438 0.84 11.85 -4.96
C ALA A 438 -0.35 10.96 -5.39
N ARG A 439 -1.52 11.57 -5.61
CA ARG A 439 -2.70 10.86 -6.14
C ARG A 439 -2.39 10.22 -7.50
N SER A 440 -1.87 10.99 -8.45
CA SER A 440 -1.52 10.46 -9.77
C SER A 440 -0.45 9.35 -9.71
N CYS A 441 0.44 9.36 -8.72
CA CYS A 441 1.41 8.28 -8.52
C CYS A 441 0.71 6.99 -8.08
N ALA A 442 -0.16 7.06 -7.09
CA ALA A 442 -0.91 5.88 -6.65
C ALA A 442 -1.83 5.30 -7.72
N GLU A 443 -2.43 6.14 -8.56
CA GLU A 443 -3.18 5.70 -9.74
C GLU A 443 -2.27 4.88 -10.68
N ARG A 444 -1.05 5.37 -10.96
CA ARG A 444 -0.06 4.62 -11.75
C ARG A 444 0.34 3.32 -11.06
N VAL A 445 0.55 3.33 -9.75
CA VAL A 445 0.91 2.12 -8.98
C VAL A 445 -0.21 1.08 -9.08
N ALA A 446 -1.46 1.46 -8.82
CA ALA A 446 -2.59 0.53 -8.92
C ALA A 446 -2.71 -0.08 -10.33
N LEU A 447 -2.55 0.74 -11.38
CA LEU A 447 -2.57 0.26 -12.77
C LEU A 447 -1.34 -0.59 -13.14
N ALA A 448 -0.15 -0.24 -12.63
CA ALA A 448 1.08 -0.99 -12.84
C ALA A 448 1.06 -2.34 -12.13
N THR A 449 0.64 -2.37 -10.85
CA THR A 449 0.43 -3.59 -10.07
C THR A 449 -0.59 -4.50 -10.76
N LEU A 450 -1.71 -3.94 -11.23
CA LEU A 450 -2.70 -4.68 -12.01
C LEU A 450 -2.08 -5.27 -13.30
N SER A 451 -1.21 -4.52 -13.96
CA SER A 451 -0.52 -4.98 -15.18
C SER A 451 0.53 -6.06 -14.87
N ALA A 452 1.25 -5.95 -13.75
CA ALA A 452 2.27 -6.90 -13.31
C ALA A 452 1.68 -8.27 -12.96
N HIS A 453 0.47 -8.31 -12.40
CA HIS A 453 -0.27 -9.55 -12.14
C HIS A 453 -0.99 -10.11 -13.38
N GLY A 454 -0.85 -9.45 -14.53
CA GLY A 454 -1.54 -9.81 -15.76
C GLY A 454 -3.02 -9.43 -15.75
N ARG A 455 -3.57 -9.23 -16.95
CA ARG A 455 -5.00 -9.01 -17.17
C ARG A 455 -5.48 -9.84 -18.33
N PHE A 456 -6.62 -10.48 -18.15
CA PHE A 456 -7.40 -11.05 -19.23
C PHE A 456 -8.49 -10.03 -19.60
N PRO A 457 -8.41 -9.34 -20.75
CA PRO A 457 -9.30 -8.24 -21.08
C PRO A 457 -10.74 -8.74 -21.30
N LEU A 458 -11.64 -8.37 -20.40
CA LEU A 458 -13.06 -8.71 -20.44
C LEU A 458 -13.92 -7.46 -20.57
N GLY A 459 -13.59 -6.42 -19.80
CA GLY A 459 -14.42 -5.23 -19.62
C GLY A 459 -13.98 -4.02 -20.44
N VAL A 460 -14.82 -2.98 -20.37
CA VAL A 460 -14.55 -1.64 -20.87
C VAL A 460 -14.34 -0.73 -19.66
N PHE A 461 -13.10 -0.28 -19.49
CA PHE A 461 -12.67 0.60 -18.40
C PHE A 461 -11.94 1.84 -18.97
N PRO A 462 -11.95 2.99 -18.28
CA PRO A 462 -12.63 3.26 -17.02
C PRO A 462 -14.16 3.30 -17.19
N THR A 463 -14.91 2.93 -16.14
CA THR A 463 -16.38 3.10 -16.19
C THR A 463 -16.76 4.56 -15.89
N PRO A 464 -17.87 5.09 -16.43
CA PRO A 464 -18.23 6.48 -16.19
C PRO A 464 -18.58 6.78 -14.71
N LEU A 465 -18.28 8.01 -14.26
CA LEU A 465 -18.80 8.59 -13.02
C LEU A 465 -19.81 9.69 -13.38
N HIS A 466 -21.10 9.43 -13.18
CA HIS A 466 -22.17 10.32 -13.62
C HIS A 466 -22.77 11.11 -12.46
N ARG A 467 -23.01 12.40 -12.66
CA ARG A 467 -23.73 13.21 -11.69
C ARG A 467 -25.25 13.03 -11.83
N ALA A 468 -25.92 12.74 -10.72
CA ALA A 468 -27.35 12.44 -10.64
C ALA A 468 -28.20 13.69 -10.42
N HIS A 469 -28.19 14.61 -11.39
CA HIS A 469 -28.81 15.94 -11.27
C HIS A 469 -30.33 15.91 -11.01
N ARG A 470 -31.05 14.91 -11.51
CA ARG A 470 -32.50 14.81 -11.34
C ARG A 470 -32.86 14.24 -9.98
N LEU A 471 -32.04 13.34 -9.45
CA LEU A 471 -32.12 12.87 -8.07
C LEU A 471 -31.83 14.01 -7.09
N GLU A 472 -30.77 14.80 -7.35
CA GLU A 472 -30.43 16.01 -6.59
C GLU A 472 -31.66 16.95 -6.50
N ALA A 473 -32.28 17.23 -7.65
CA ALA A 473 -33.46 18.08 -7.72
C ALA A 473 -34.69 17.47 -7.03
N ALA A 474 -34.90 16.16 -7.14
CA ALA A 474 -36.03 15.46 -6.52
C ALA A 474 -35.94 15.42 -4.98
N LEU A 475 -34.73 15.39 -4.44
CA LEU A 475 -34.47 15.31 -2.99
C LEU A 475 -34.11 16.66 -2.36
N GLY A 476 -33.80 17.67 -3.15
CA GLY A 476 -33.30 18.96 -2.67
C GLY A 476 -31.96 18.83 -1.93
N CYS A 477 -31.07 17.92 -2.38
CA CYS A 477 -29.83 17.59 -1.69
C CYS A 477 -28.57 18.10 -2.42
N GLY A 478 -27.41 17.94 -1.78
CA GLY A 478 -26.10 18.23 -2.36
C GLY A 478 -25.70 17.23 -3.46
N PRO A 479 -24.49 17.39 -4.05
CA PRO A 479 -24.09 16.61 -5.22
C PRO A 479 -24.10 15.09 -4.99
N VAL A 480 -24.79 14.34 -5.85
CA VAL A 480 -24.80 12.88 -5.86
C VAL A 480 -24.22 12.38 -7.17
N TRP A 481 -23.28 11.45 -7.08
CA TRP A 481 -22.60 10.84 -8.22
C TRP A 481 -22.83 9.34 -8.22
N VAL A 482 -22.78 8.73 -9.40
CA VAL A 482 -23.04 7.31 -9.62
C VAL A 482 -21.89 6.73 -10.41
N LYS A 483 -21.16 5.80 -9.80
CA LYS A 483 -20.12 5.03 -10.49
C LYS A 483 -20.79 3.89 -11.27
N ARG A 484 -20.71 3.94 -12.60
CA ARG A 484 -21.49 3.10 -13.53
C ARG A 484 -20.80 1.78 -13.87
N ASP A 485 -20.53 0.95 -12.86
CA ASP A 485 -19.96 -0.39 -13.09
C ASP A 485 -20.95 -1.37 -13.75
N ASP A 486 -22.23 -1.03 -13.85
CA ASP A 486 -23.17 -1.68 -14.78
C ASP A 486 -22.77 -1.52 -16.25
N LEU A 487 -21.98 -0.50 -16.58
CA LEU A 487 -21.45 -0.23 -17.92
C LEU A 487 -20.03 -0.78 -18.12
N ALA A 488 -19.50 -1.59 -17.19
CA ALA A 488 -18.18 -2.22 -17.32
C ALA A 488 -18.07 -3.19 -18.51
N GLY A 489 -19.16 -3.45 -19.23
CA GLY A 489 -19.18 -4.40 -20.34
C GLY A 489 -19.07 -5.85 -19.88
N PHE A 490 -18.89 -6.75 -20.85
CA PHE A 490 -18.82 -8.20 -20.70
C PHE A 490 -20.14 -8.88 -20.30
N GLY A 491 -20.96 -9.21 -21.31
CA GLY A 491 -22.27 -9.83 -21.12
C GLY A 491 -23.18 -8.92 -20.29
N VAL A 492 -23.38 -9.29 -19.03
CA VAL A 492 -24.18 -8.57 -18.02
C VAL A 492 -23.52 -8.66 -16.62
N ALA A 493 -22.20 -8.87 -16.60
CA ALA A 493 -21.43 -9.16 -15.38
C ALA A 493 -21.31 -7.94 -14.43
N GLY A 494 -21.47 -6.73 -14.95
CA GLY A 494 -21.36 -5.49 -14.18
C GLY A 494 -20.01 -5.41 -13.46
N ASN A 495 -20.03 -5.14 -12.16
CA ASN A 495 -18.79 -5.00 -11.40
C ASN A 495 -18.01 -6.31 -11.20
N LYS A 496 -18.58 -7.48 -11.55
CA LYS A 496 -17.89 -8.78 -11.46
C LYS A 496 -16.83 -8.95 -12.55
N THR A 497 -16.88 -8.13 -13.60
CA THR A 497 -15.84 -8.09 -14.64
C THR A 497 -14.47 -7.73 -14.06
N ARG A 498 -14.42 -6.77 -13.12
CA ARG A 498 -13.17 -6.27 -12.50
C ARG A 498 -12.31 -7.37 -11.86
N PRO A 499 -12.81 -8.16 -10.88
CA PRO A 499 -12.01 -9.23 -10.28
C PRO A 499 -11.70 -10.35 -11.28
N LEU A 500 -12.59 -10.62 -12.24
CA LEU A 500 -12.38 -11.71 -13.20
C LEU A 500 -11.22 -11.46 -14.17
N GLU A 501 -10.93 -10.21 -14.57
CA GLU A 501 -9.77 -9.95 -15.44
C GLU A 501 -8.45 -10.40 -14.81
N VAL A 502 -8.30 -10.22 -13.49
CA VAL A 502 -7.08 -10.56 -12.76
C VAL A 502 -7.06 -12.04 -12.41
N LEU A 503 -8.19 -12.58 -11.93
CA LEU A 503 -8.27 -13.98 -11.53
C LEU A 503 -8.14 -14.95 -12.70
N VAL A 504 -8.68 -14.60 -13.87
CA VAL A 504 -8.52 -15.41 -15.08
C VAL A 504 -7.07 -15.32 -15.59
N ALA A 505 -6.44 -14.15 -15.53
CA ALA A 505 -5.02 -14.03 -15.88
C ALA A 505 -4.14 -14.92 -14.99
N ALA A 506 -4.39 -14.92 -13.67
CA ALA A 506 -3.69 -15.78 -12.72
C ALA A 506 -3.94 -17.27 -13.00
N ALA A 507 -5.19 -17.67 -13.26
CA ALA A 507 -5.52 -19.05 -13.62
C ALA A 507 -4.75 -19.52 -14.87
N LEU A 508 -4.65 -18.67 -15.90
CA LEU A 508 -3.89 -18.98 -17.11
C LEU A 508 -2.39 -19.06 -16.86
N ALA A 509 -1.85 -18.16 -16.03
CA ALA A 509 -0.43 -18.17 -15.65
C ALA A 509 -0.03 -19.44 -14.89
N GLU A 510 -0.93 -19.98 -14.07
CA GLU A 510 -0.76 -21.26 -13.37
C GLU A 510 -1.04 -22.48 -14.28
N GLY A 511 -1.40 -22.27 -15.55
CA GLY A 511 -1.70 -23.33 -16.50
C GLY A 511 -3.00 -24.09 -16.18
N ALA A 512 -3.97 -23.44 -15.53
CA ALA A 512 -5.24 -24.05 -15.20
C ALA A 512 -6.02 -24.48 -16.47
N ASP A 513 -6.85 -25.51 -16.33
CA ASP A 513 -7.77 -25.99 -17.37
C ASP A 513 -9.25 -25.89 -16.97
N VAL A 514 -9.54 -25.63 -15.69
CA VAL A 514 -10.90 -25.48 -15.16
C VAL A 514 -10.94 -24.44 -14.05
N LEU A 515 -11.94 -23.57 -14.09
CA LEU A 515 -12.25 -22.63 -13.03
C LEU A 515 -13.37 -23.18 -12.15
N VAL A 516 -13.11 -23.30 -10.84
CA VAL A 516 -14.06 -23.85 -9.87
C VAL A 516 -14.50 -22.71 -8.95
N THR A 517 -15.79 -22.41 -8.88
CA THR A 517 -16.31 -21.36 -8.00
C THR A 517 -17.71 -21.68 -7.50
N GLY A 518 -18.19 -20.94 -6.50
CA GLY A 518 -19.53 -21.11 -5.93
C GLY A 518 -20.40 -19.85 -5.96
N GLY A 519 -21.71 -20.06 -5.86
CA GLY A 519 -22.69 -18.98 -5.64
C GLY A 519 -24.07 -19.49 -5.21
N GLY A 520 -24.94 -18.59 -4.76
CA GLY A 520 -26.38 -18.87 -4.68
C GLY A 520 -27.04 -18.73 -6.07
N ALA A 521 -28.27 -19.23 -6.22
CA ALA A 521 -28.98 -19.21 -7.51
C ALA A 521 -29.12 -17.81 -8.15
N GLY A 522 -29.24 -16.75 -7.33
CA GLY A 522 -29.27 -15.34 -7.78
C GLY A 522 -27.92 -14.63 -7.84
N SER A 523 -26.79 -15.36 -7.77
CA SER A 523 -25.45 -14.74 -7.77
C SER A 523 -25.13 -14.11 -9.13
N ASN A 524 -24.77 -12.84 -9.16
CA ASN A 524 -24.26 -12.18 -10.38
C ASN A 524 -22.86 -12.68 -10.77
N PHE A 525 -22.09 -13.21 -9.82
CA PHE A 525 -20.73 -13.69 -10.09
C PHE A 525 -20.71 -15.04 -10.82
N ALA A 526 -21.67 -15.92 -10.53
CA ALA A 526 -21.72 -17.26 -11.12
C ALA A 526 -21.77 -17.26 -12.66
N PRO A 527 -22.71 -16.54 -13.32
CA PRO A 527 -22.70 -16.44 -14.78
C PRO A 527 -21.48 -15.68 -15.33
N ALA A 528 -21.01 -14.66 -14.61
CA ALA A 528 -19.83 -13.89 -15.03
C ALA A 528 -18.57 -14.78 -15.08
N ALA A 529 -18.35 -15.60 -14.05
CA ALA A 529 -17.22 -16.52 -13.99
C ALA A 529 -17.31 -17.61 -15.07
N ALA A 530 -18.50 -18.14 -15.32
CA ALA A 530 -18.73 -19.12 -16.39
C ALA A 530 -18.38 -18.53 -17.78
N LEU A 531 -18.87 -17.33 -18.08
CA LEU A 531 -18.53 -16.62 -19.32
C LEU A 531 -17.02 -16.37 -19.43
N ALA A 532 -16.40 -15.86 -18.37
CA ALA A 532 -14.99 -15.51 -18.35
C ALA A 532 -14.09 -16.74 -18.56
N ALA A 533 -14.38 -17.84 -17.87
CA ALA A 533 -13.68 -19.12 -18.04
C ALA A 533 -13.73 -19.58 -19.49
N ARG A 534 -14.92 -19.56 -20.10
CA ARG A 534 -15.12 -20.06 -21.47
C ARG A 534 -14.45 -19.20 -22.52
N VAL A 535 -14.45 -17.87 -22.37
CA VAL A 535 -13.71 -16.96 -23.25
C VAL A 535 -12.19 -17.16 -23.12
N ALA A 536 -11.72 -17.52 -21.92
CA ALA A 536 -10.31 -17.85 -21.67
C ALA A 536 -9.91 -19.27 -22.10
N GLY A 537 -10.83 -20.07 -22.62
CA GLY A 537 -10.57 -21.46 -23.00
C GLY A 537 -10.52 -22.45 -21.83
N LEU A 538 -11.05 -22.07 -20.67
CA LEU A 538 -11.16 -22.90 -19.47
C LEU A 538 -12.54 -23.54 -19.38
N ASP A 539 -12.62 -24.73 -18.78
CA ASP A 539 -13.89 -25.26 -18.29
C ASP A 539 -14.35 -24.50 -17.04
N CYS A 540 -15.63 -24.62 -16.67
CA CYS A 540 -16.14 -24.02 -15.43
C CYS A 540 -17.02 -25.01 -14.66
N GLU A 541 -16.68 -25.25 -13.40
CA GLU A 541 -17.55 -25.96 -12.46
C GLU A 541 -18.11 -24.98 -11.43
N LEU A 542 -19.44 -24.91 -11.33
CA LEU A 542 -20.17 -24.03 -10.43
C LEU A 542 -20.84 -24.82 -9.31
N LEU A 543 -20.39 -24.57 -8.08
CA LEU A 543 -21.02 -25.08 -6.88
C LEU A 543 -22.20 -24.17 -6.48
N VAL A 544 -23.40 -24.75 -6.38
CA VAL A 544 -24.65 -24.04 -6.11
C VAL A 544 -25.23 -24.52 -4.80
N ALA A 545 -25.37 -23.63 -3.82
CA ALA A 545 -26.02 -23.98 -2.56
C ALA A 545 -27.53 -24.21 -2.77
N GLY A 546 -28.05 -25.36 -2.31
CA GLY A 546 -29.45 -25.78 -2.43
C GLY A 546 -29.62 -27.10 -3.18
N ALA A 547 -30.86 -27.52 -3.41
CA ALA A 547 -31.17 -28.75 -4.15
C ALA A 547 -31.55 -28.46 -5.62
N PRO A 548 -31.34 -29.41 -6.55
CA PRO A 548 -31.89 -29.31 -7.89
C PRO A 548 -33.43 -29.31 -7.84
N GLY A 549 -34.07 -28.23 -8.31
CA GLY A 549 -35.53 -28.15 -8.43
C GLY A 549 -36.05 -26.77 -8.85
N GLY A 550 -37.02 -26.73 -9.77
CA GLY A 550 -37.62 -25.50 -10.33
C GLY A 550 -36.99 -25.00 -11.63
N ALA A 551 -37.61 -24.00 -12.27
CA ALA A 551 -37.01 -23.31 -13.41
C ALA A 551 -35.75 -22.56 -12.93
N PRO A 552 -34.59 -22.69 -13.62
CA PRO A 552 -33.36 -22.06 -13.16
C PRO A 552 -33.52 -20.54 -13.16
N ALA A 553 -33.11 -19.90 -12.06
CA ALA A 553 -32.98 -18.44 -12.01
C ALA A 553 -32.15 -17.97 -13.23
N PRO A 554 -32.45 -16.81 -13.84
CA PRO A 554 -31.80 -16.41 -15.09
C PRO A 554 -30.27 -16.38 -15.02
N ASN A 555 -29.71 -16.04 -13.86
CA ASN A 555 -28.27 -16.09 -13.62
C ASN A 555 -27.70 -17.50 -13.78
N LEU A 556 -28.39 -18.52 -13.22
CA LEU A 556 -27.97 -19.90 -13.33
C LEU A 556 -28.18 -20.44 -14.74
N ALA A 557 -29.30 -20.07 -15.38
CA ALA A 557 -29.57 -20.42 -16.77
C ALA A 557 -28.48 -19.87 -17.71
N LEU A 558 -28.04 -18.62 -17.51
CA LEU A 558 -26.94 -18.03 -18.27
C LEU A 558 -25.61 -18.76 -17.99
N ALA A 559 -25.34 -19.13 -16.74
CA ALA A 559 -24.13 -19.88 -16.40
C ALA A 559 -24.07 -21.23 -17.14
N VAL A 560 -25.17 -21.99 -17.14
CA VAL A 560 -25.27 -23.27 -17.87
C VAL A 560 -25.16 -23.05 -19.38
N ALA A 561 -25.88 -22.06 -19.93
CA ALA A 561 -25.83 -21.74 -21.35
C ALA A 561 -24.43 -21.30 -21.82
N SER A 562 -23.62 -20.75 -20.90
CA SER A 562 -22.23 -20.42 -21.16
C SER A 562 -21.33 -21.65 -21.20
N GLY A 563 -21.76 -22.78 -20.61
CA GLY A 563 -21.01 -24.03 -20.57
C GLY A 563 -20.52 -24.44 -19.19
N ALA A 564 -21.07 -23.87 -18.10
CA ALA A 564 -20.73 -24.30 -16.76
C ALA A 564 -21.42 -25.60 -16.35
N GLU A 565 -20.68 -26.50 -15.70
CA GLU A 565 -21.23 -27.68 -15.05
C GLU A 565 -21.71 -27.33 -13.63
N LEU A 566 -22.95 -27.65 -13.30
CA LEU A 566 -23.52 -27.35 -11.99
C LEU A 566 -23.32 -28.51 -11.03
N ARG A 567 -22.86 -28.21 -9.81
CA ARG A 567 -22.84 -29.13 -8.68
C ARG A 567 -23.61 -28.53 -7.52
N TYR A 568 -24.69 -29.16 -7.13
CA TYR A 568 -25.48 -28.70 -6.00
C TYR A 568 -24.83 -29.14 -4.68
N THR A 569 -24.61 -28.19 -3.78
CA THR A 569 -24.20 -28.45 -2.40
C THR A 569 -25.40 -28.26 -1.49
N GLY A 570 -25.39 -28.83 -0.27
CA GLY A 570 -26.53 -28.71 0.66
C GLY A 570 -26.96 -27.26 0.93
N GLU A 571 -28.03 -27.07 1.71
CA GLU A 571 -28.63 -25.73 1.90
C GLU A 571 -27.72 -24.70 2.62
N ASP A 572 -26.66 -25.16 3.27
CA ASP A 572 -25.74 -24.30 4.03
C ASP A 572 -24.77 -23.50 3.13
N ARG A 573 -25.19 -22.28 2.79
CA ARG A 573 -24.38 -21.31 2.03
C ARG A 573 -23.06 -20.92 2.70
N SER A 574 -22.89 -21.13 4.00
CA SER A 574 -21.66 -20.76 4.72
C SER A 574 -20.49 -21.69 4.37
N ARG A 575 -20.78 -22.91 3.89
CA ARG A 575 -19.80 -23.92 3.51
C ARG A 575 -19.22 -23.76 2.12
N LEU A 576 -19.85 -22.97 1.27
CA LEU A 576 -19.60 -23.03 -0.17
C LEU A 576 -18.15 -22.73 -0.57
N ASP A 577 -17.45 -21.85 0.16
CA ASP A 577 -16.03 -21.56 -0.12
C ASP A 577 -15.13 -22.77 0.23
N ARG A 578 -15.49 -23.55 1.26
CA ARG A 578 -14.82 -24.83 1.56
C ARG A 578 -15.14 -25.88 0.51
N ASP A 579 -16.41 -26.00 0.13
CA ASP A 579 -16.84 -26.98 -0.88
C ASP A 579 -16.14 -26.71 -2.25
N VAL A 580 -15.88 -25.44 -2.59
CA VAL A 580 -15.07 -25.06 -3.77
C VAL A 580 -13.63 -25.58 -3.66
N ALA A 581 -13.00 -25.42 -2.50
CA ALA A 581 -11.63 -25.88 -2.26
C ALA A 581 -11.54 -27.42 -2.31
N ASP A 582 -12.49 -28.10 -1.67
CA ASP A 582 -12.61 -29.56 -1.67
C ASP A 582 -12.77 -30.07 -3.11
N ARG A 583 -13.64 -29.43 -3.91
CA ARG A 583 -13.84 -29.83 -5.30
C ARG A 583 -12.61 -29.60 -6.17
N ALA A 584 -11.87 -28.52 -5.94
CA ALA A 584 -10.60 -28.31 -6.62
C ALA A 584 -9.56 -29.39 -6.22
N ALA A 585 -9.53 -29.85 -4.97
CA ALA A 585 -8.67 -30.95 -4.57
C ALA A 585 -9.05 -32.28 -5.27
N GLU A 586 -10.34 -32.58 -5.39
CA GLU A 586 -10.83 -33.75 -6.14
C GLU A 586 -10.43 -33.71 -7.61
N LEU A 587 -10.57 -32.56 -8.27
CA LEU A 587 -10.18 -32.38 -9.67
C LEU A 587 -8.67 -32.54 -9.87
N ARG A 588 -7.85 -32.04 -8.94
CA ARG A 588 -6.39 -32.29 -8.94
C ARG A 588 -6.06 -33.77 -8.84
N ALA A 589 -6.73 -34.49 -7.93
CA ALA A 589 -6.55 -35.93 -7.79
C ALA A 589 -6.97 -36.70 -9.05
N ALA A 590 -7.91 -36.16 -9.84
CA ALA A 590 -8.31 -36.69 -11.14
C ALA A 590 -7.41 -36.26 -12.31
N GLY A 591 -6.28 -35.59 -12.05
CA GLY A 591 -5.31 -35.16 -13.08
C GLY A 591 -5.67 -33.86 -13.81
N ARG A 592 -6.69 -33.13 -13.36
CA ARG A 592 -7.03 -31.78 -13.87
C ARG A 592 -6.19 -30.72 -13.17
N ARG A 593 -6.14 -29.52 -13.75
CA ARG A 593 -5.49 -28.33 -13.17
C ARG A 593 -6.53 -27.27 -12.81
N PRO A 594 -7.22 -27.38 -11.66
CA PRO A 594 -8.26 -26.45 -11.27
C PRO A 594 -7.69 -25.19 -10.60
N TYR A 595 -8.28 -24.06 -10.98
CA TYR A 595 -8.13 -22.79 -10.28
C TYR A 595 -9.38 -22.53 -9.42
N ALA A 596 -9.21 -22.54 -8.11
CA ALA A 596 -10.30 -22.37 -7.15
C ALA A 596 -10.53 -20.89 -6.86
N VAL A 597 -11.76 -20.40 -7.06
CA VAL A 597 -12.14 -19.01 -6.83
C VAL A 597 -13.24 -18.97 -5.76
N PRO A 598 -13.04 -18.26 -4.64
CA PRO A 598 -14.07 -18.13 -3.62
C PRO A 598 -15.27 -17.34 -4.15
N ARG A 599 -16.41 -17.45 -3.46
CA ARG A 599 -17.64 -16.76 -3.88
C ARG A 599 -17.40 -15.28 -4.14
N GLY A 600 -17.86 -14.83 -5.31
CA GLY A 600 -17.77 -13.43 -5.71
C GLY A 600 -16.38 -12.98 -6.14
N GLY A 601 -15.40 -13.90 -6.25
CA GLY A 601 -14.02 -13.56 -6.58
C GLY A 601 -13.33 -12.76 -5.48
N SER A 602 -13.78 -12.93 -4.22
CA SER A 602 -13.25 -12.20 -3.07
C SER A 602 -11.89 -12.76 -2.62
N THR A 603 -10.82 -12.30 -3.26
CA THR A 603 -9.43 -12.48 -2.81
C THR A 603 -8.73 -11.12 -2.82
N GLY A 604 -7.58 -11.00 -2.14
CA GLY A 604 -6.75 -9.79 -2.26
C GLY A 604 -6.37 -9.48 -3.71
N LEU A 605 -6.08 -10.51 -4.51
CA LEU A 605 -5.79 -10.39 -5.94
C LEU A 605 -7.01 -9.90 -6.74
N GLY A 606 -8.19 -10.48 -6.54
CA GLY A 606 -9.42 -10.04 -7.20
C GLY A 606 -9.82 -8.60 -6.82
N ALA A 607 -9.48 -8.17 -5.60
CA ALA A 607 -9.71 -6.82 -5.12
C ALA A 607 -8.88 -5.75 -5.88
N LEU A 608 -7.75 -6.10 -6.51
CA LEU A 608 -6.95 -5.16 -7.33
C LEU A 608 -7.78 -4.50 -8.43
N GLY A 609 -8.73 -5.20 -9.05
CA GLY A 609 -9.60 -4.62 -10.06
C GLY A 609 -10.47 -3.46 -9.53
N PHE A 610 -10.77 -3.46 -8.23
CA PHE A 610 -11.47 -2.37 -7.55
C PHE A 610 -10.52 -1.31 -6.99
N ALA A 611 -9.29 -1.67 -6.64
CA ALA A 611 -8.25 -0.69 -6.32
C ALA A 611 -7.95 0.21 -7.53
N ALA A 612 -7.88 -0.36 -8.74
CA ALA A 612 -7.82 0.41 -9.98
C ALA A 612 -9.09 1.26 -10.20
N ALA A 613 -10.27 0.79 -9.77
CA ALA A 613 -11.50 1.56 -9.85
C ALA A 613 -11.54 2.77 -8.91
N ALA A 614 -10.85 2.69 -7.76
CA ALA A 614 -10.70 3.82 -6.84
C ALA A 614 -9.96 4.98 -7.50
N ALA A 615 -8.91 4.68 -8.28
CA ALA A 615 -8.19 5.64 -9.12
C ALA A 615 -9.11 6.33 -10.13
N GLU A 616 -10.03 5.58 -10.76
CA GLU A 616 -11.00 6.17 -11.70
C GLU A 616 -11.89 7.24 -11.03
N VAL A 617 -12.25 7.06 -9.76
CA VAL A 617 -13.04 8.06 -9.02
C VAL A 617 -12.18 9.26 -8.63
N LEU A 618 -10.98 9.02 -8.08
CA LEU A 618 -10.08 10.07 -7.63
C LEU A 618 -9.59 10.98 -8.76
N ALA A 619 -9.51 10.47 -9.99
CA ALA A 619 -9.18 11.23 -11.18
C ALA A 619 -10.23 12.30 -11.51
N GLU A 620 -11.50 12.09 -11.14
CA GLU A 620 -12.60 13.04 -11.40
C GLU A 620 -12.94 13.90 -10.17
N LEU A 621 -13.01 13.30 -8.97
CA LEU A 621 -13.33 14.01 -7.73
C LEU A 621 -12.87 13.27 -6.48
N THR A 622 -12.74 13.99 -5.36
CA THR A 622 -12.58 13.38 -4.03
C THR A 622 -13.95 13.31 -3.34
N PRO A 623 -14.54 12.11 -3.18
CA PRO A 623 -15.87 11.98 -2.60
C PRO A 623 -15.84 12.17 -1.08
N ALA A 624 -16.90 12.75 -0.53
CA ALA A 624 -17.11 12.84 0.91
C ALA A 624 -17.59 11.50 1.50
N LEU A 625 -18.23 10.66 0.68
CA LEU A 625 -18.70 9.33 1.06
C LEU A 625 -18.88 8.45 -0.19
N VAL A 626 -18.49 7.19 -0.13
CA VAL A 626 -18.81 6.16 -1.13
C VAL A 626 -19.75 5.14 -0.52
N VAL A 627 -20.88 4.84 -1.17
CA VAL A 627 -21.88 3.87 -0.70
C VAL A 627 -21.98 2.70 -1.69
N LEU A 628 -21.83 1.46 -1.20
CA LEU A 628 -21.98 0.26 -2.03
C LEU A 628 -22.56 -0.94 -1.28
N SER A 629 -23.23 -1.82 -2.02
CA SER A 629 -23.69 -3.12 -1.52
C SER A 629 -22.52 -4.09 -1.32
N VAL A 630 -22.54 -4.86 -0.23
CA VAL A 630 -21.50 -5.83 0.12
C VAL A 630 -22.11 -7.23 0.30
N GLY A 631 -21.73 -8.14 -0.59
CA GLY A 631 -22.05 -9.57 -0.49
C GLY A 631 -20.87 -10.39 0.02
N SER A 632 -19.85 -10.55 -0.82
CA SER A 632 -18.65 -11.33 -0.55
C SER A 632 -17.45 -10.48 -0.08
N GLY A 633 -17.45 -9.16 -0.27
CA GLY A 633 -16.44 -8.25 0.30
C GLY A 633 -15.37 -7.72 -0.66
N GLY A 634 -15.06 -8.39 -1.77
CA GLY A 634 -13.93 -8.00 -2.65
C GLY A 634 -14.01 -6.57 -3.20
N SER A 635 -15.21 -6.08 -3.53
CA SER A 635 -15.39 -4.72 -4.06
C SER A 635 -15.02 -3.63 -3.06
N ILE A 636 -15.52 -3.72 -1.83
CA ILE A 636 -15.24 -2.72 -0.80
C ILE A 636 -13.78 -2.81 -0.33
N ALA A 637 -13.23 -4.03 -0.23
CA ALA A 637 -11.84 -4.25 0.14
C ALA A 637 -10.86 -3.59 -0.84
N GLY A 638 -11.09 -3.77 -2.15
CA GLY A 638 -10.24 -3.15 -3.16
C GLY A 638 -10.39 -1.64 -3.21
N LEU A 639 -11.60 -1.10 -3.04
CA LEU A 639 -11.81 0.35 -2.99
C LEU A 639 -11.09 1.00 -1.83
N THR A 640 -11.21 0.46 -0.62
CA THR A 640 -10.52 1.03 0.55
C THR A 640 -9.01 0.89 0.41
N ALA A 641 -8.50 -0.25 -0.06
CA ALA A 641 -7.07 -0.43 -0.35
C ALA A 641 -6.57 0.56 -1.42
N GLY A 642 -7.34 0.80 -2.49
CA GLY A 642 -7.00 1.75 -3.54
C GLY A 642 -6.98 3.21 -3.06
N PHE A 643 -7.97 3.64 -2.26
CA PHE A 643 -7.98 4.97 -1.66
C PHE A 643 -6.82 5.17 -0.68
N ALA A 644 -6.53 4.15 0.15
CA ALA A 644 -5.39 4.16 1.06
C ALA A 644 -4.05 4.22 0.32
N ALA A 645 -3.88 3.44 -0.76
CA ALA A 645 -2.72 3.52 -1.63
C ALA A 645 -2.55 4.92 -2.26
N ALA A 646 -3.66 5.64 -2.49
CA ALA A 646 -3.66 7.02 -2.96
C ALA A 646 -3.43 8.09 -1.89
N GLY A 647 -3.24 7.70 -0.62
CA GLY A 647 -3.11 8.64 0.48
C GLY A 647 -4.35 9.54 0.60
N VAL A 648 -5.53 9.02 0.26
CA VAL A 648 -6.81 9.73 0.42
C VAL A 648 -7.70 8.93 1.34
N ASP A 649 -8.03 9.50 2.50
CA ASP A 649 -9.01 8.90 3.40
C ASP A 649 -10.42 9.25 2.90
N VAL A 650 -11.01 8.32 2.14
CA VAL A 650 -12.38 8.42 1.64
C VAL A 650 -13.25 7.52 2.50
N PRO A 651 -14.24 8.07 3.23
CA PRO A 651 -15.21 7.24 3.95
C PRO A 651 -15.96 6.33 2.99
N VAL A 652 -15.98 5.03 3.28
CA VAL A 652 -16.73 4.03 2.52
C VAL A 652 -17.77 3.36 3.43
N LEU A 653 -19.03 3.39 3.00
CA LEU A 653 -20.16 2.75 3.67
C LEU A 653 -20.53 1.45 2.97
N GLY A 654 -20.21 0.35 3.63
CA GLY A 654 -20.58 -1.01 3.22
C GLY A 654 -21.98 -1.39 3.67
N VAL A 655 -22.87 -1.63 2.70
CA VAL A 655 -24.23 -2.09 2.95
C VAL A 655 -24.27 -3.62 2.85
N SER A 656 -24.17 -4.33 3.98
CA SER A 656 -24.15 -5.79 4.00
C SER A 656 -25.51 -6.37 3.62
N VAL A 657 -25.56 -7.17 2.56
CA VAL A 657 -26.79 -7.81 2.06
C VAL A 657 -26.80 -9.33 2.25
N SER A 658 -25.69 -9.91 2.72
CA SER A 658 -25.54 -11.38 2.79
C SER A 658 -25.06 -11.94 4.12
N ARG A 659 -24.22 -11.21 4.90
CA ARG A 659 -23.58 -11.75 6.11
C ARG A 659 -23.78 -10.82 7.31
N PRO A 660 -23.78 -11.33 8.56
CA PRO A 660 -23.75 -10.48 9.75
C PRO A 660 -22.56 -9.51 9.72
N LEU A 661 -22.72 -8.35 10.37
CA LEU A 661 -21.68 -7.31 10.36
C LEU A 661 -20.32 -7.76 10.92
N PRO A 662 -20.23 -8.48 12.06
CA PRO A 662 -18.94 -8.93 12.58
C PRO A 662 -18.18 -9.80 11.56
N ASP A 663 -18.89 -10.72 10.91
CA ASP A 663 -18.29 -11.68 9.97
C ASP A 663 -17.82 -11.00 8.69
N ILE A 664 -18.63 -10.10 8.11
CA ILE A 664 -18.26 -9.41 6.87
C ILE A 664 -17.18 -8.36 7.10
N ALA A 665 -17.21 -7.65 8.22
CA ALA A 665 -16.20 -6.65 8.56
C ALA A 665 -14.83 -7.29 8.74
N ALA A 666 -14.74 -8.40 9.51
CA ALA A 666 -13.50 -9.14 9.68
C ALA A 666 -12.98 -9.72 8.35
N HIS A 667 -13.87 -10.29 7.53
CA HIS A 667 -13.49 -10.83 6.23
C HIS A 667 -12.96 -9.74 5.27
N VAL A 668 -13.64 -8.59 5.22
CA VAL A 668 -13.21 -7.46 4.37
C VAL A 668 -11.90 -6.85 4.86
N ALA A 669 -11.67 -6.76 6.16
CA ALA A 669 -10.40 -6.28 6.70
C ALA A 669 -9.21 -7.14 6.21
N GLY A 670 -9.35 -8.48 6.22
CA GLY A 670 -8.34 -9.39 5.68
C GLY A 670 -8.10 -9.17 4.18
N LEU A 671 -9.18 -9.16 3.38
CA LEU A 671 -9.09 -8.94 1.93
C LEU A 671 -8.47 -7.58 1.57
N ALA A 672 -8.77 -6.55 2.34
CA ALA A 672 -8.26 -5.20 2.11
C ALA A 672 -6.78 -5.09 2.49
N ALA A 673 -6.36 -5.79 3.55
CA ALA A 673 -4.94 -5.91 3.91
C ALA A 673 -4.16 -6.68 2.83
N ASP A 674 -4.69 -7.80 2.34
CA ASP A 674 -4.06 -8.56 1.25
C ASP A 674 -3.92 -7.71 -0.03
N CYS A 675 -4.99 -6.98 -0.40
CA CYS A 675 -4.96 -6.08 -1.55
C CYS A 675 -3.97 -4.93 -1.36
N ALA A 676 -3.91 -4.35 -0.16
CA ALA A 676 -2.96 -3.29 0.17
C ALA A 676 -1.51 -3.79 0.09
N ALA A 677 -1.24 -5.01 0.57
CA ALA A 677 0.07 -5.63 0.45
C ALA A 677 0.49 -5.80 -1.02
N LEU A 678 -0.42 -6.22 -1.91
CA LEU A 678 -0.15 -6.33 -3.34
C LEU A 678 0.13 -4.97 -4.01
N LEU A 679 -0.53 -3.91 -3.56
CA LEU A 679 -0.26 -2.52 -3.99
C LEU A 679 1.03 -1.95 -3.37
N GLY A 680 1.59 -2.65 -2.37
CA GLY A 680 2.62 -2.15 -1.49
C GLY A 680 2.18 -0.92 -0.68
N GLY A 681 0.87 -0.72 -0.50
CA GLY A 681 0.27 0.43 0.19
C GLY A 681 -0.04 0.18 1.67
N PRO A 682 -0.47 1.21 2.41
CA PRO A 682 -0.79 1.09 3.83
C PRO A 682 -2.05 0.27 4.07
N VAL A 683 -2.20 -0.27 5.29
CA VAL A 683 -3.44 -0.93 5.70
C VAL A 683 -4.58 0.09 5.67
N PRO A 684 -5.68 -0.18 4.95
CA PRO A 684 -6.75 0.79 4.77
C PRO A 684 -7.59 0.99 6.02
N THR A 685 -8.16 2.20 6.16
CA THR A 685 -9.13 2.53 7.19
C THR A 685 -10.35 1.60 7.13
N ALA A 686 -10.86 1.21 8.30
CA ALA A 686 -12.04 0.35 8.39
C ALA A 686 -13.29 1.06 7.81
N PRO A 687 -14.09 0.39 6.95
CA PRO A 687 -15.34 0.96 6.45
C PRO A 687 -16.40 1.16 7.54
N GLU A 688 -17.34 2.07 7.29
CA GLU A 688 -18.63 2.09 7.98
C GLU A 688 -19.52 0.95 7.48
N TRP A 689 -20.41 0.45 8.34
CA TRP A 689 -21.26 -0.70 8.03
C TRP A 689 -22.74 -0.45 8.36
N VAL A 690 -23.62 -0.91 7.46
CA VAL A 690 -25.07 -1.02 7.68
C VAL A 690 -25.52 -2.44 7.33
N ASP A 691 -26.34 -3.04 8.18
CA ASP A 691 -26.97 -4.33 7.91
C ASP A 691 -28.28 -4.14 7.15
N ALA A 692 -28.28 -4.53 5.87
CA ALA A 692 -29.45 -4.47 4.99
C ALA A 692 -29.94 -5.87 4.57
N ARG A 693 -29.59 -6.92 5.33
CA ARG A 693 -30.01 -8.29 5.00
C ARG A 693 -31.53 -8.43 4.98
N GLY A 694 -32.25 -7.73 5.87
CA GLY A 694 -33.70 -7.78 5.95
C GLY A 694 -34.21 -9.21 6.17
N ALA A 695 -35.25 -9.60 5.43
CA ALA A 695 -35.83 -10.96 5.48
C ALA A 695 -34.91 -12.05 4.89
N GLY A 696 -33.79 -11.68 4.27
CA GLY A 696 -32.83 -12.63 3.70
C GLY A 696 -32.17 -12.10 2.43
N PHE A 697 -31.15 -12.83 2.00
CA PHE A 697 -30.45 -12.55 0.75
C PHE A 697 -31.41 -12.67 -0.45
N GLY A 698 -31.41 -11.65 -1.32
CA GLY A 698 -32.29 -11.59 -2.49
C GLY A 698 -33.74 -11.18 -2.20
N VAL A 699 -34.07 -10.79 -0.96
CA VAL A 699 -35.41 -10.34 -0.59
C VAL A 699 -35.38 -8.84 -0.27
N ALA A 700 -36.02 -8.04 -1.13
CA ALA A 700 -36.18 -6.59 -0.98
C ALA A 700 -37.45 -6.22 -0.21
N SER A 701 -37.32 -5.25 0.69
CA SER A 701 -38.45 -4.61 1.37
C SER A 701 -39.25 -3.71 0.42
N ALA A 702 -40.42 -3.23 0.86
CA ALA A 702 -41.18 -2.23 0.12
C ALA A 702 -40.34 -0.94 -0.07
N ARG A 703 -39.62 -0.54 0.99
CA ARG A 703 -38.72 0.62 0.99
C ARG A 703 -37.61 0.48 -0.05
N ASP A 704 -36.97 -0.70 -0.12
CA ASP A 704 -35.91 -0.95 -1.12
C ASP A 704 -36.45 -0.79 -2.55
N ARG A 705 -37.65 -1.32 -2.81
CA ARG A 705 -38.31 -1.21 -4.12
C ARG A 705 -38.77 0.20 -4.45
N ASP A 706 -39.20 0.98 -3.46
CA ASP A 706 -39.53 2.40 -3.65
C ASP A 706 -38.27 3.21 -3.97
N ALA A 707 -37.15 2.94 -3.29
CA ALA A 707 -35.85 3.54 -3.58
C ALA A 707 -35.36 3.18 -5.00
N ALA A 708 -35.52 1.93 -5.43
CA ALA A 708 -35.21 1.50 -6.79
C ALA A 708 -36.08 2.21 -7.85
N ARG A 709 -37.39 2.37 -7.59
CA ARG A 709 -38.28 3.15 -8.48
C ARG A 709 -37.87 4.61 -8.57
N LEU A 710 -37.46 5.22 -7.45
CA LEU A 710 -36.93 6.59 -7.46
C LEU A 710 -35.68 6.69 -8.34
N ALA A 711 -34.72 5.77 -8.18
CA ALA A 711 -33.50 5.74 -8.99
C ALA A 711 -33.79 5.57 -10.49
N LEU A 712 -34.76 4.71 -10.83
CA LEU A 712 -35.19 4.48 -12.20
C LEU A 712 -35.85 5.72 -12.82
N HIS A 713 -36.77 6.37 -12.10
CA HIS A 713 -37.53 7.52 -12.62
C HIS A 713 -36.73 8.82 -12.67
N THR A 714 -35.73 8.96 -11.81
CA THR A 714 -34.88 10.17 -11.80
C THR A 714 -33.71 10.03 -12.75
N GLU A 715 -32.99 8.91 -12.72
CA GLU A 715 -31.69 8.77 -13.39
C GLU A 715 -31.64 7.61 -14.40
N GLY A 716 -32.73 6.84 -14.57
CA GLY A 716 -32.74 5.69 -15.46
C GLY A 716 -31.89 4.52 -14.94
N LEU A 717 -31.67 4.44 -13.62
CA LEU A 717 -30.86 3.39 -13.00
C LEU A 717 -31.70 2.18 -12.68
N LEU A 718 -31.33 1.03 -13.25
CA LEU A 718 -32.00 -0.24 -13.01
C LEU A 718 -31.31 -1.01 -11.88
N LEU A 719 -31.96 -1.06 -10.72
CA LEU A 719 -31.41 -1.67 -9.51
C LEU A 719 -32.07 -3.01 -9.19
N ASP A 720 -31.27 -4.01 -8.83
CA ASP A 720 -31.77 -5.33 -8.41
C ASP A 720 -32.14 -5.39 -6.91
N ASP A 721 -33.03 -6.31 -6.56
CA ASP A 721 -33.54 -6.50 -5.20
C ASP A 721 -32.50 -7.09 -4.23
N SER A 722 -31.42 -7.71 -4.74
CA SER A 722 -30.40 -8.36 -3.91
C SER A 722 -29.33 -7.39 -3.43
N TYR A 723 -28.89 -6.47 -4.29
CA TYR A 723 -27.76 -5.58 -4.07
C TYR A 723 -28.13 -4.11 -4.24
N GLY A 724 -28.47 -3.71 -5.47
CA GLY A 724 -28.59 -2.31 -5.87
C GLY A 724 -29.62 -1.54 -5.05
N ALA A 725 -30.85 -2.05 -4.98
CA ALA A 725 -31.98 -1.40 -4.33
C ALA A 725 -31.73 -1.11 -2.84
N LYS A 726 -31.15 -2.09 -2.14
CA LYS A 726 -30.81 -2.01 -0.71
C LYS A 726 -29.75 -0.97 -0.43
N ALA A 727 -28.66 -0.97 -1.20
CA ALA A 727 -27.61 0.04 -1.04
C ALA A 727 -28.11 1.45 -1.37
N PHE A 728 -28.99 1.59 -2.36
CA PHE A 728 -29.57 2.88 -2.71
C PHE A 728 -30.55 3.36 -1.64
N ALA A 729 -31.34 2.48 -1.03
CA ALA A 729 -32.20 2.85 0.10
C ALA A 729 -31.41 3.38 1.32
N VAL A 730 -30.22 2.84 1.58
CA VAL A 730 -29.31 3.32 2.63
C VAL A 730 -28.61 4.62 2.22
N LEU A 731 -28.26 4.79 0.95
CA LEU A 731 -27.75 6.07 0.43
C LEU A 731 -28.72 7.21 0.75
N LEU A 732 -30.02 7.00 0.55
CA LEU A 732 -31.04 8.02 0.83
C LEU A 732 -31.06 8.47 2.30
N ASP A 733 -30.69 7.60 3.25
CA ASP A 733 -30.57 7.97 4.68
C ASP A 733 -29.35 8.84 4.99
N ARG A 734 -28.36 8.86 4.08
CA ARG A 734 -27.11 9.62 4.25
C ARG A 734 -27.15 10.97 3.53
N LEU A 735 -28.28 11.32 2.91
CA LEU A 735 -28.48 12.59 2.23
C LEU A 735 -29.37 13.53 3.06
N PRO A 736 -29.10 14.85 3.04
CA PRO A 736 -27.98 15.52 2.36
C PRO A 736 -26.64 15.35 3.11
N ALA A 737 -25.54 15.37 2.37
CA ALA A 737 -24.18 15.34 2.92
C ALA A 737 -23.45 16.68 2.67
N ALA A 738 -22.38 16.94 3.42
CA ALA A 738 -21.57 18.17 3.31
C ALA A 738 -20.74 18.27 2.02
N GLY A 739 -20.62 17.18 1.25
CA GLY A 739 -19.84 17.11 0.02
C GLY A 739 -20.39 16.05 -0.94
N PRO A 740 -19.69 15.78 -2.07
CA PRO A 740 -20.16 14.86 -3.09
C PRO A 740 -20.23 13.42 -2.57
N VAL A 741 -21.39 12.77 -2.71
CA VAL A 741 -21.59 11.36 -2.34
C VAL A 741 -21.61 10.50 -3.60
N VAL A 742 -20.87 9.39 -3.59
CA VAL A 742 -20.81 8.44 -4.71
C VAL A 742 -21.59 7.18 -4.37
N TYR A 743 -22.61 6.86 -5.15
CA TYR A 743 -23.26 5.55 -5.16
C TYR A 743 -22.58 4.61 -6.16
N TRP A 744 -22.17 3.43 -5.72
CA TRP A 744 -21.54 2.44 -6.59
C TRP A 744 -22.57 1.50 -7.20
N HIS A 745 -22.89 1.70 -8.48
CA HIS A 745 -23.84 0.84 -9.18
C HIS A 745 -23.16 -0.47 -9.59
N THR A 746 -23.43 -1.56 -8.85
CA THR A 746 -22.70 -2.82 -9.02
C THR A 746 -23.11 -3.68 -10.22
N GLY A 747 -24.21 -3.33 -10.91
CA GLY A 747 -24.77 -4.09 -12.03
C GLY A 747 -26.03 -4.83 -11.61
N GLY A 748 -26.17 -6.10 -12.00
CA GLY A 748 -27.34 -6.91 -11.63
C GLY A 748 -28.53 -6.76 -12.58
N VAL A 749 -28.29 -6.47 -13.86
CA VAL A 749 -29.35 -6.24 -14.84
C VAL A 749 -30.30 -7.44 -14.98
N LEU A 750 -29.78 -8.68 -14.99
CA LEU A 750 -30.61 -9.89 -15.08
C LEU A 750 -31.63 -10.01 -13.93
N PRO A 751 -31.21 -10.02 -12.65
CA PRO A 751 -32.18 -10.10 -11.56
C PRO A 751 -33.11 -8.89 -11.56
N ALA A 752 -32.60 -7.68 -11.83
CA ALA A 752 -33.45 -6.48 -11.85
C ALA A 752 -34.62 -6.59 -12.86
N LEU A 753 -34.38 -7.14 -14.05
CA LEU A 753 -35.44 -7.38 -15.04
C LEU A 753 -36.50 -8.37 -14.55
N THR A 754 -36.11 -9.38 -13.76
CA THR A 754 -37.07 -10.37 -13.23
C THR A 754 -37.95 -9.85 -12.11
N HIS A 755 -37.55 -8.75 -11.47
CA HIS A 755 -38.30 -8.13 -10.38
C HIS A 755 -39.22 -7.01 -10.85
N LEU A 756 -39.18 -6.65 -12.14
CA LEU A 756 -40.15 -5.72 -12.71
C LEU A 756 -41.55 -6.37 -12.68
N PRO A 757 -42.59 -5.62 -12.24
CA PRO A 757 -43.94 -6.14 -12.25
C PRO A 757 -44.33 -6.53 -13.68
N ALA A 758 -44.90 -7.73 -13.84
CA ALA A 758 -45.61 -8.06 -15.08
C ALA A 758 -46.68 -7.00 -15.30
N SER A 759 -46.74 -6.43 -16.50
CA SER A 759 -47.73 -5.41 -16.84
C SER A 759 -49.13 -5.95 -16.51
N PRO A 760 -49.97 -5.22 -15.76
CA PRO A 760 -51.39 -5.53 -15.72
C PRO A 760 -51.92 -5.21 -17.14
N ASP A 761 -52.26 -6.26 -17.88
CA ASP A 761 -52.91 -6.22 -19.19
C ASP A 761 -52.13 -5.54 -20.34
N VAL A 762 -51.18 -6.27 -20.93
CA VAL A 762 -50.94 -6.16 -22.37
C VAL A 762 -51.71 -7.29 -23.01
N GLU A 763 -52.99 -7.05 -23.33
CA GLU A 763 -53.72 -7.91 -24.28
C GLU A 763 -52.88 -8.01 -25.56
N ALA A 764 -52.60 -9.25 -25.98
CA ALA A 764 -51.94 -9.50 -27.25
C ALA A 764 -52.73 -8.80 -28.38
N PRO A 765 -52.07 -8.08 -29.31
CA PRO A 765 -52.78 -7.52 -30.45
C PRO A 765 -53.42 -8.67 -31.24
N GLN A 766 -54.75 -8.60 -31.40
CA GLN A 766 -55.54 -9.53 -32.22
C GLN A 766 -55.15 -9.47 -33.69
#